data_AF-A0A9D5WGM4-F1
#
_entry.id   AF-A0A9D5WGM4-F1
#
_cell.length_a   1.000
_cell.length_b   1.000
_cell.length_c   1.000
_cell.angle_alpha   90.00
_cell.angle_beta   90.00
_cell.angle_gamma   90.00
#
_symmetry.space_group_name_H-M   'P 1'
#
loop_
_entity.id
_entity.type
_entity.pdbx_description
1 polymer ?
#
loop_
_entity_poly.entity_id
_entity_poly.type
_entity_poly.pdbx_seq_one_letter_code
_entity_poly.pdbx_strand_id
1 'polypeptide(L)'
;MLSLGLLGSLGVPLGLKAQTQGIQSTQTKAQPSLEQLRSRLKAAQEQRHLRDAVTAAEELFDAASGQHRLDVLLEATTALVEAKNSLKGPSTAESQLGISLASIEREPWLSPRERILLGLYSLRMISNYSTRGGEAFDTPLPVKARPLSQLMHWHEADLDRYYLQLVEQLRGAGSALMQPIPTPYLELLDLAGGTKASGQTGISALLELLDYLHDMRGGGSRYPEGLLPIEPGLLALARSAGPKSYSALLADYLALERELKSQSGRLTARQAMERIEHFAQRYQGQRYFGSVAPNLVDLYSSEPLEAARFADRLLSQAGQLQPDELKQLRQARAEHLEPSMSLQLQQTWGMPDKVSLRLDTAYLVRGLQVSLYEAPRVYRPTERREDWRPSAQDKPLLVKQCALPVDSLAKVGKHTVLELKLPQRRDYFVRVRAELDPRSSLQKPLVHEETFVSSAFMVLDLWSSASPNHMPRQWLDAATGRPLSGLELARYRYDQRHQSLPTLAGSLRTDSLGLILLDRRESQRSVLQARDLRDPLRVEDYGYDEEPQPAIDFAARGLRLWVTTDRPAYRPGQVMYIYGEAVDVGFLARQARPARGQRIRLELSDVHGELLWSEEVRSDELGRYHASHQLATETLLGQLRLRARFVEPQGYQYRQTEAKAFPQLLEYKRHAIELELEEPPRPYPADALLSVKGQLRRLSGEPVERARLRCVLRAEQLWRPWRLRSGYVSPRVLLDSTLRSGADGTFALPLDLGSLRRQLEQDEQDHGSYSYRVEVTATDEGGETTQRTLSLALGEALWEVQLDLPELLDVARPLPELRFTYPVTAWVDSTMRVDYELYEGDRLRHSGQTALGLAFSPWLEPQALAAGLYTLRYKAHYKGGVRYEGYRSVYLFDSRRDQQITGFVPPLLALRADSTYSAQRPARLHWLSSIEGGYIHYVVHHRYGELARGMLRSKAGRIELFTLPLLAKDTLPDQLEVQLYTVYQGRLYQA
;
A
#
# COMPACT_ATOMS: atom_id res chain seq x y z
N MET A 1 12.71 -65.44 11.90
CA MET A 1 12.31 -65.73 13.30
C MET A 1 11.64 -64.48 13.87
N LEU A 2 10.69 -64.67 14.81
CA LEU A 2 10.36 -63.86 16.01
C LEU A 2 10.61 -62.32 16.00
N SER A 3 9.79 -61.43 16.58
CA SER A 3 8.39 -61.43 17.07
C SER A 3 8.13 -60.10 17.82
N LEU A 4 6.91 -59.53 17.76
CA LEU A 4 6.33 -58.51 18.69
C LEU A 4 7.05 -57.13 18.74
N GLY A 5 6.40 -55.98 18.96
CA GLY A 5 4.95 -55.66 18.99
C GLY A 5 4.59 -54.58 20.04
N LEU A 6 3.80 -53.56 19.64
CA LEU A 6 3.04 -52.58 20.50
C LEU A 6 3.92 -51.59 21.32
N LEU A 7 3.63 -50.29 21.55
CA LEU A 7 2.63 -49.26 21.15
C LEU A 7 3.40 -47.89 21.17
N GLY A 8 2.94 -46.71 20.72
CA GLY A 8 1.67 -46.17 20.19
C GLY A 8 1.75 -44.61 20.15
N SER A 9 0.76 -43.79 19.80
CA SER A 9 -0.50 -43.99 19.05
C SER A 9 -1.37 -42.69 18.98
N LEU A 10 -1.21 -41.82 17.96
CA LEU A 10 -2.08 -40.65 17.70
C LEU A 10 -2.24 -40.35 16.19
N GLY A 11 -3.31 -40.86 15.59
CA GLY A 11 -3.73 -40.54 14.23
C GLY A 11 -5.25 -40.65 14.12
N VAL A 12 -5.94 -39.53 13.91
CA VAL A 12 -7.40 -39.48 13.80
C VAL A 12 -7.81 -39.49 12.33
N PRO A 13 -8.51 -40.53 11.84
CA PRO A 13 -9.21 -40.46 10.58
C PRO A 13 -10.58 -39.77 10.80
N LEU A 14 -10.82 -38.66 10.11
CA LEU A 14 -12.15 -38.05 10.03
C LEU A 14 -13.07 -38.89 9.13
N GLY A 15 -13.59 -39.98 9.70
CA GLY A 15 -14.71 -40.71 9.13
C GLY A 15 -16.02 -39.97 9.41
N LEU A 16 -16.73 -39.57 8.36
CA LEU A 16 -18.13 -39.12 8.43
C LEU A 16 -19.02 -40.30 8.87
N LYS A 17 -19.11 -40.52 10.19
CA LYS A 17 -20.10 -41.45 10.76
C LYS A 17 -21.45 -40.77 10.84
N ALA A 18 -22.37 -41.23 10.00
CA ALA A 18 -23.80 -40.99 10.19
C ALA A 18 -24.23 -41.47 11.59
N GLN A 19 -25.05 -40.68 12.28
CA GLN A 19 -25.72 -41.12 13.49
C GLN A 19 -26.82 -42.13 13.13
N THR A 20 -26.70 -43.36 13.62
CA THR A 20 -27.76 -44.37 13.56
C THR A 20 -28.27 -44.67 14.97
N GLN A 21 -29.43 -44.10 15.31
CA GLN A 21 -30.30 -44.64 16.35
C GLN A 21 -31.77 -44.56 15.90
N GLY A 22 -32.44 -45.72 15.91
CA GLY A 22 -33.89 -45.83 16.05
C GLY A 22 -34.77 -45.28 14.92
N ILE A 23 -35.00 -46.11 13.90
CA ILE A 23 -36.35 -46.68 13.61
C ILE A 23 -36.17 -47.77 12.54
N GLN A 24 -36.57 -49.00 12.85
CA GLN A 24 -36.86 -49.99 11.83
C GLN A 24 -38.24 -49.69 11.25
N SER A 25 -38.29 -49.14 10.04
CA SER A 25 -39.47 -49.24 9.20
C SER A 25 -39.06 -49.52 7.76
N THR A 26 -39.62 -50.59 7.22
CA THR A 26 -39.34 -51.12 5.89
C THR A 26 -39.95 -50.23 4.80
N GLN A 27 -39.13 -49.40 4.16
CA GLN A 27 -39.42 -48.90 2.81
C GLN A 27 -38.14 -48.84 1.97
N THR A 28 -38.14 -49.59 0.87
CA THR A 28 -37.11 -49.54 -0.18
C THR A 28 -37.26 -48.23 -0.95
N LYS A 29 -36.78 -47.11 -0.38
CA LYS A 29 -36.66 -45.86 -1.14
C LYS A 29 -35.63 -46.05 -2.25
N ALA A 30 -36.08 -45.99 -3.50
CA ALA A 30 -35.20 -45.88 -4.64
C ALA A 30 -34.25 -44.69 -4.45
N GLN A 31 -32.96 -44.87 -4.79
CA GLN A 31 -32.04 -43.74 -4.83
C GLN A 31 -32.57 -42.68 -5.80
N PRO A 32 -32.57 -41.38 -5.43
CA PRO A 32 -33.05 -40.32 -6.31
C PRO A 32 -32.20 -40.26 -7.58
N SER A 33 -32.83 -39.96 -8.72
CA SER A 33 -32.11 -39.82 -9.99
C SER A 33 -31.24 -38.55 -9.99
N LEU A 34 -30.21 -38.51 -10.83
CA LEU A 34 -29.35 -37.32 -10.97
C LEU A 34 -30.16 -36.06 -11.35
N GLU A 35 -31.26 -36.22 -12.10
CA GLU A 35 -32.17 -35.12 -12.46
C GLU A 35 -32.99 -34.62 -11.27
N GLN A 36 -33.39 -35.51 -10.36
CA GLN A 36 -34.07 -35.15 -9.11
C GLN A 36 -33.12 -34.41 -8.16
N LEU A 37 -31.84 -34.81 -8.12
CA LEU A 37 -30.82 -34.13 -7.33
C LEU A 37 -30.44 -32.76 -7.92
N ARG A 38 -30.23 -32.66 -9.25
CA ARG A 38 -30.00 -31.38 -9.96
C ARG A 38 -31.14 -30.38 -9.76
N SER A 39 -32.39 -30.81 -9.90
CA SER A 39 -33.56 -29.93 -9.72
C SER A 39 -33.70 -29.45 -8.27
N ARG A 40 -33.42 -30.29 -7.27
CA ARG A 40 -33.35 -29.90 -5.86
C ARG A 40 -32.21 -28.92 -5.58
N LEU A 41 -31.01 -29.15 -6.13
CA LEU A 41 -29.87 -28.25 -6.00
C LEU A 41 -30.17 -26.86 -6.58
N LYS A 42 -30.70 -26.82 -7.81
CA LYS A 42 -31.10 -25.56 -8.46
C LYS A 42 -32.16 -24.80 -7.68
N ALA A 43 -33.19 -25.49 -7.18
CA ALA A 43 -34.22 -24.86 -6.34
C ALA A 43 -33.64 -24.27 -5.05
N ALA A 44 -32.69 -24.95 -4.40
CA ALA A 44 -32.01 -24.45 -3.21
C ALA A 44 -31.11 -23.23 -3.50
N GLN A 45 -30.44 -23.19 -4.65
CA GLN A 45 -29.65 -22.03 -5.11
C GLN A 45 -30.55 -20.83 -5.42
N GLU A 46 -31.65 -21.02 -6.17
CA GLU A 46 -32.62 -19.97 -6.50
C GLU A 46 -33.28 -19.37 -5.24
N GLN A 47 -33.61 -20.21 -4.26
CA GLN A 47 -34.17 -19.79 -2.96
C GLN A 47 -33.10 -19.25 -1.99
N ARG A 48 -31.81 -19.28 -2.36
CA ARG A 48 -30.66 -18.92 -1.52
C ARG A 48 -30.57 -19.71 -0.21
N HIS A 49 -31.11 -20.93 -0.17
CA HIS A 49 -31.03 -21.85 0.96
C HIS A 49 -29.67 -22.55 0.99
N LEU A 50 -28.63 -21.82 1.38
CA LEU A 50 -27.24 -22.26 1.23
C LEU A 50 -26.92 -23.61 1.91
N ARG A 51 -27.56 -23.95 3.05
CA ARG A 51 -27.36 -25.26 3.72
C ARG A 51 -28.01 -26.42 2.94
N ASP A 52 -29.17 -26.17 2.36
CA ASP A 52 -29.88 -27.16 1.53
C ASP A 52 -29.14 -27.35 0.21
N ALA A 53 -28.53 -26.29 -0.34
CA ALA A 53 -27.67 -26.34 -1.52
C ALA A 53 -26.39 -27.14 -1.26
N VAL A 54 -25.71 -26.95 -0.12
CA VAL A 54 -24.58 -27.82 0.30
C VAL A 54 -25.00 -29.28 0.36
N THR A 55 -26.11 -29.57 1.05
CA THR A 55 -26.61 -30.96 1.21
C THR A 55 -26.96 -31.58 -0.14
N ALA A 56 -27.67 -30.85 -1.02
CA ALA A 56 -28.04 -31.33 -2.35
C ALA A 56 -26.82 -31.53 -3.27
N ALA A 57 -25.79 -30.69 -3.15
CA ALA A 57 -24.55 -30.84 -3.90
C ALA A 57 -23.71 -32.04 -3.40
N GLU A 58 -23.67 -32.30 -2.09
CA GLU A 58 -23.02 -33.50 -1.52
C GLU A 58 -23.76 -34.78 -1.96
N GLU A 59 -25.10 -34.81 -1.89
CA GLU A 59 -25.90 -35.93 -2.41
C GLU A 59 -25.71 -36.15 -3.93
N LEU A 60 -25.62 -35.06 -4.72
CA LEU A 60 -25.38 -35.13 -6.16
C LEU A 60 -23.97 -35.65 -6.49
N PHE A 61 -22.95 -35.25 -5.72
CA PHE A 61 -21.58 -35.72 -5.87
C PHE A 61 -21.48 -37.23 -5.62
N ASP A 62 -22.04 -37.72 -4.52
CA ASP A 62 -22.02 -39.16 -4.18
C ASP A 62 -22.76 -40.00 -5.24
N ALA A 63 -23.94 -39.53 -5.70
CA ALA A 63 -24.72 -40.22 -6.73
C ALA A 63 -24.02 -40.21 -8.10
N ALA A 64 -23.33 -39.12 -8.47
CA ALA A 64 -22.56 -39.02 -9.70
C ALA A 64 -21.30 -39.90 -9.68
N SER A 65 -20.65 -40.02 -8.51
CA SER A 65 -19.50 -40.90 -8.29
C SER A 65 -19.87 -42.36 -8.57
N GLY A 66 -20.99 -42.83 -7.99
CA GLY A 66 -21.48 -44.19 -8.21
C GLY A 66 -21.96 -44.50 -9.64
N GLN A 67 -22.13 -43.47 -10.49
CA GLN A 67 -22.52 -43.61 -11.90
C GLN A 67 -21.38 -43.28 -12.88
N HIS A 68 -20.17 -43.01 -12.39
CA HIS A 68 -18.99 -42.63 -13.19
C HIS A 68 -19.25 -41.43 -14.11
N ARG A 69 -19.94 -40.39 -13.60
CA ARG A 69 -20.35 -39.20 -14.38
C ARG A 69 -19.50 -37.98 -14.02
N LEU A 70 -18.36 -37.80 -14.70
CA LEU A 70 -17.46 -36.68 -14.45
C LEU A 70 -18.14 -35.32 -14.60
N ASP A 71 -18.97 -35.10 -15.64
CA ASP A 71 -19.66 -33.84 -15.87
C ASP A 71 -20.52 -33.41 -14.66
N VAL A 72 -21.19 -34.37 -14.03
CA VAL A 72 -22.05 -34.16 -12.86
C VAL A 72 -21.23 -34.00 -11.58
N LEU A 73 -20.10 -34.72 -11.45
CA LEU A 73 -19.15 -34.56 -10.34
C LEU A 73 -18.54 -33.15 -10.29
N LEU A 74 -18.20 -32.58 -11.45
CA LEU A 74 -17.63 -31.23 -11.54
C LEU A 74 -18.69 -30.16 -11.28
N GLU A 75 -19.92 -30.32 -11.78
CA GLU A 75 -21.08 -29.47 -11.43
C GLU A 75 -21.35 -29.46 -9.93
N ALA A 76 -21.44 -30.64 -9.31
CA ALA A 76 -21.63 -30.78 -7.87
C ALA A 76 -20.47 -30.12 -7.09
N THR A 77 -19.23 -30.26 -7.57
CA THR A 77 -18.05 -29.61 -6.99
C THR A 77 -18.14 -28.09 -7.05
N THR A 78 -18.49 -27.50 -8.21
CA THR A 78 -18.66 -26.05 -8.36
C THR A 78 -19.71 -25.51 -7.40
N ALA A 79 -20.91 -26.10 -7.40
CA ALA A 79 -22.02 -25.66 -6.55
C ALA A 79 -21.69 -25.80 -5.04
N LEU A 80 -20.96 -26.85 -4.65
CA LEU A 80 -20.53 -27.07 -3.28
C LEU A 80 -19.50 -26.02 -2.82
N VAL A 81 -18.57 -25.65 -3.69
CA VAL A 81 -17.55 -24.62 -3.45
C VAL A 81 -18.20 -23.23 -3.33
N GLU A 82 -19.11 -22.87 -4.23
CA GLU A 82 -19.87 -21.61 -4.19
C GLU A 82 -20.73 -21.47 -2.92
N ALA A 83 -21.47 -22.52 -2.57
CA ALA A 83 -22.32 -22.52 -1.37
C ALA A 83 -21.49 -22.46 -0.08
N LYS A 84 -20.34 -23.14 -0.01
CA LYS A 84 -19.42 -23.07 1.14
C LYS A 84 -18.68 -21.73 1.22
N ASN A 85 -18.32 -21.11 0.09
CA ASN A 85 -17.80 -19.75 0.05
C ASN A 85 -18.82 -18.76 0.66
N SER A 86 -20.07 -18.85 0.22
CA SER A 86 -21.17 -18.00 0.69
C SER A 86 -21.53 -18.21 2.17
N LEU A 87 -21.29 -19.40 2.73
CA LEU A 87 -21.59 -19.75 4.13
C LEU A 87 -20.44 -19.47 5.12
N LYS A 88 -19.20 -19.71 4.71
CA LYS A 88 -18.03 -19.78 5.61
C LYS A 88 -16.78 -19.06 5.07
N GLY A 89 -16.89 -18.36 3.95
CA GLY A 89 -15.79 -17.62 3.34
C GLY A 89 -14.82 -18.47 2.50
N PRO A 90 -13.85 -17.82 1.85
CA PRO A 90 -13.09 -18.39 0.73
C PRO A 90 -12.14 -19.51 1.14
N SER A 91 -11.57 -19.49 2.36
CA SER A 91 -10.69 -20.57 2.85
C SER A 91 -11.42 -21.91 2.95
N THR A 92 -12.71 -21.91 3.32
CA THR A 92 -13.52 -23.13 3.34
C THR A 92 -13.81 -23.63 1.91
N ALA A 93 -14.03 -22.71 0.98
CA ALA A 93 -14.26 -23.03 -0.43
C ALA A 93 -13.02 -23.65 -1.08
N GLU A 94 -11.85 -23.05 -0.86
CA GLU A 94 -10.55 -23.55 -1.34
C GLU A 94 -10.21 -24.93 -0.76
N SER A 95 -10.47 -25.15 0.54
CA SER A 95 -10.32 -26.47 1.15
C SER A 95 -11.26 -27.52 0.56
N GLN A 96 -12.51 -27.16 0.27
CA GLN A 96 -13.48 -28.07 -0.33
C GLN A 96 -13.08 -28.44 -1.76
N LEU A 97 -12.68 -27.45 -2.57
CA LEU A 97 -12.22 -27.66 -3.94
C LEU A 97 -11.07 -28.68 -3.98
N GLY A 98 -10.07 -28.48 -3.11
CA GLY A 98 -8.93 -29.40 -2.99
C GLY A 98 -9.32 -30.83 -2.61
N ILE A 99 -10.27 -31.01 -1.69
CA ILE A 99 -10.79 -32.33 -1.30
C ILE A 99 -11.53 -33.01 -2.46
N SER A 100 -12.46 -32.30 -3.11
CA SER A 100 -13.25 -32.84 -4.22
C SER A 100 -12.37 -33.23 -5.41
N LEU A 101 -11.45 -32.36 -5.85
CA LEU A 101 -10.51 -32.67 -6.93
C LEU A 101 -9.59 -33.85 -6.60
N ALA A 102 -9.06 -33.91 -5.37
CA ALA A 102 -8.21 -35.02 -4.92
C ALA A 102 -8.93 -36.37 -4.86
N SER A 103 -10.26 -36.37 -4.69
CA SER A 103 -11.09 -37.58 -4.77
C SER A 103 -11.22 -38.01 -6.23
N ILE A 104 -11.65 -37.09 -7.12
CA ILE A 104 -11.90 -37.39 -8.53
C ILE A 104 -10.62 -37.85 -9.25
N GLU A 105 -9.47 -37.20 -9.03
CA GLU A 105 -8.20 -37.52 -9.72
C GLU A 105 -7.77 -39.00 -9.57
N ARG A 106 -8.13 -39.62 -8.43
CA ARG A 106 -7.77 -40.99 -8.06
C ARG A 106 -8.68 -42.05 -8.69
N GLU A 107 -9.79 -41.65 -9.30
CA GLU A 107 -10.75 -42.58 -9.86
C GLU A 107 -10.15 -43.36 -11.05
N PRO A 108 -10.18 -44.70 -11.02
CA PRO A 108 -9.54 -45.53 -12.04
C PRO A 108 -10.34 -45.58 -13.35
N TRP A 109 -11.64 -45.26 -13.31
CA TRP A 109 -12.53 -45.28 -14.48
C TRP A 109 -12.36 -44.08 -15.41
N LEU A 110 -11.68 -43.01 -14.98
CA LEU A 110 -11.46 -41.81 -15.80
C LEU A 110 -10.64 -42.13 -17.06
N SER A 111 -11.29 -41.99 -18.22
CA SER A 111 -10.65 -42.11 -19.53
C SER A 111 -9.61 -41.02 -19.78
N PRO A 112 -8.68 -41.18 -20.75
CA PRO A 112 -7.71 -40.15 -21.09
C PRO A 112 -8.35 -38.80 -21.45
N ARG A 113 -9.53 -38.79 -22.09
CA ARG A 113 -10.27 -37.57 -22.43
C ARG A 113 -10.85 -36.89 -21.18
N GLU A 114 -11.37 -37.67 -20.24
CA GLU A 114 -11.90 -37.16 -18.97
C GLU A 114 -10.79 -36.59 -18.09
N ARG A 115 -9.58 -37.18 -18.12
CA ARG A 115 -8.40 -36.61 -17.43
C ARG A 115 -7.99 -35.26 -18.00
N ILE A 116 -8.09 -35.04 -19.32
CA ILE A 116 -7.89 -33.72 -19.94
C ILE A 116 -8.94 -32.72 -19.45
N LEU A 117 -10.23 -33.10 -19.46
CA LEU A 117 -11.32 -32.22 -19.04
C LEU A 117 -11.24 -31.87 -17.54
N LEU A 118 -10.90 -32.83 -16.68
CA LEU A 118 -10.61 -32.62 -15.27
C LEU A 118 -9.41 -31.66 -15.08
N GLY A 119 -8.37 -31.78 -15.91
CA GLY A 119 -7.21 -30.89 -15.85
C GLY A 119 -7.54 -29.45 -16.21
N LEU A 120 -8.28 -29.22 -17.30
CA LEU A 120 -8.77 -27.89 -17.69
C LEU A 120 -9.66 -27.28 -16.59
N TYR A 121 -10.58 -28.07 -16.02
CA TYR A 121 -11.44 -27.62 -14.92
C TYR A 121 -10.62 -27.28 -13.66
N SER A 122 -9.64 -28.10 -13.30
CA SER A 122 -8.77 -27.87 -12.14
C SER A 122 -7.96 -26.59 -12.31
N LEU A 123 -7.45 -26.32 -13.52
CA LEU A 123 -6.74 -25.08 -13.86
C LEU A 123 -7.64 -23.85 -13.60
N ARG A 124 -8.86 -23.83 -14.17
CA ARG A 124 -9.86 -22.75 -14.02
C ARG A 124 -10.31 -22.55 -12.58
N MET A 125 -10.66 -23.61 -11.87
CA MET A 125 -11.23 -23.49 -10.53
C MET A 125 -10.21 -23.09 -9.48
N ILE A 126 -8.97 -23.61 -9.56
CA ILE A 126 -7.92 -23.24 -8.61
C ILE A 126 -7.49 -21.78 -8.85
N SER A 127 -7.44 -21.29 -10.10
CA SER A 127 -7.19 -19.86 -10.36
C SER A 127 -8.28 -18.93 -9.83
N ASN A 128 -9.54 -19.38 -9.82
CA ASN A 128 -10.67 -18.54 -9.38
C ASN A 128 -10.82 -18.47 -7.84
N TYR A 129 -10.49 -19.57 -7.14
CA TYR A 129 -10.73 -19.69 -5.70
C TYR A 129 -9.48 -19.59 -4.82
N SER A 130 -8.27 -19.50 -5.41
CA SER A 130 -7.10 -19.29 -4.60
C SER A 130 -7.02 -17.86 -4.08
N THR A 131 -6.95 -17.74 -2.75
CA THR A 131 -6.80 -16.47 -2.04
C THR A 131 -5.38 -15.89 -2.14
N ARG A 132 -4.46 -16.63 -2.76
CA ARG A 132 -3.04 -16.30 -2.92
C ARG A 132 -2.78 -15.70 -4.29
N GLY A 133 -2.89 -14.37 -4.37
CA GLY A 133 -2.44 -13.58 -5.51
C GLY A 133 -1.32 -12.62 -5.09
N GLY A 134 -0.11 -12.83 -5.61
CA GLY A 134 0.99 -11.87 -5.43
C GLY A 134 2.34 -12.35 -5.99
N GLU A 135 2.74 -11.77 -7.12
CA GLU A 135 4.13 -11.75 -7.63
C GLU A 135 4.76 -13.10 -8.03
N ALA A 136 4.84 -13.31 -9.35
CA ALA A 136 5.30 -14.52 -10.03
C ALA A 136 6.64 -15.12 -9.56
N PHE A 137 6.61 -16.40 -9.13
CA PHE A 137 7.73 -17.37 -9.18
C PHE A 137 9.06 -16.92 -8.52
N ASP A 138 9.01 -16.11 -7.46
CA ASP A 138 10.21 -15.66 -6.73
C ASP A 138 10.83 -16.71 -5.79
N THR A 139 10.08 -17.76 -5.45
CA THR A 139 10.50 -18.83 -4.54
C THR A 139 10.93 -20.11 -5.28
N PRO A 140 11.92 -20.88 -4.77
CA PRO A 140 12.28 -22.17 -5.34
C PRO A 140 11.09 -23.14 -5.35
N LEU A 141 10.75 -23.66 -6.53
CA LEU A 141 9.64 -24.60 -6.68
C LEU A 141 9.96 -25.94 -6.00
N PRO A 142 9.02 -26.54 -5.25
CA PRO A 142 9.21 -27.87 -4.71
C PRO A 142 9.28 -28.91 -5.84
N VAL A 143 9.97 -30.04 -5.59
CA VAL A 143 10.10 -31.13 -6.58
C VAL A 143 8.72 -31.63 -7.04
N LYS A 144 7.75 -31.66 -6.12
CA LYS A 144 6.33 -31.94 -6.36
C LYS A 144 5.48 -31.07 -5.44
N ALA A 145 4.34 -30.59 -5.92
CA ALA A 145 3.37 -29.90 -5.08
C ALA A 145 2.82 -30.83 -3.96
N ARG A 146 2.38 -30.23 -2.85
CA ARG A 146 1.57 -30.92 -1.82
C ARG A 146 0.31 -31.58 -2.43
N PRO A 147 -0.31 -32.57 -1.77
CA PRO A 147 -1.56 -33.17 -2.25
C PRO A 147 -2.71 -32.16 -2.37
N LEU A 148 -3.56 -32.29 -3.39
CA LEU A 148 -4.75 -31.44 -3.60
C LEU A 148 -5.68 -31.37 -2.39
N SER A 149 -5.81 -32.46 -1.63
CA SER A 149 -6.59 -32.49 -0.38
C SER A 149 -6.10 -31.53 0.71
N GLN A 150 -4.93 -30.90 0.51
CA GLN A 150 -4.34 -29.88 1.38
C GLN A 150 -4.29 -28.49 0.72
N LEU A 151 -5.06 -28.22 -0.35
CA LEU A 151 -4.98 -26.97 -1.15
C LEU A 151 -4.99 -25.67 -0.32
N MET A 152 -5.77 -25.61 0.77
CA MET A 152 -5.80 -24.45 1.70
C MET A 152 -4.46 -24.21 2.44
N HIS A 153 -3.60 -25.22 2.54
CA HIS A 153 -2.29 -25.20 3.21
C HIS A 153 -1.10 -25.16 2.23
N TRP A 154 -1.35 -25.02 0.93
CA TRP A 154 -0.28 -24.87 -0.07
C TRP A 154 0.36 -23.49 0.04
N HIS A 155 1.68 -23.38 -0.17
CA HIS A 155 2.29 -22.07 -0.43
C HIS A 155 2.16 -21.71 -1.91
N GLU A 156 2.56 -20.50 -2.29
CA GLU A 156 2.55 -20.06 -3.69
C GLU A 156 3.41 -20.97 -4.58
N ALA A 157 4.59 -21.37 -4.10
CA ALA A 157 5.44 -22.36 -4.78
C ALA A 157 4.77 -23.72 -5.04
N ASP A 158 3.83 -24.16 -4.18
CA ASP A 158 3.06 -25.39 -4.39
C ASP A 158 2.02 -25.21 -5.51
N LEU A 159 1.32 -24.06 -5.54
CA LEU A 159 0.40 -23.69 -6.64
C LEU A 159 1.14 -23.58 -7.97
N ASP A 160 2.24 -22.83 -7.99
CA ASP A 160 3.15 -22.65 -9.12
C ASP A 160 3.64 -23.99 -9.69
N ARG A 161 4.10 -24.89 -8.81
CA ARG A 161 4.55 -26.23 -9.20
C ARG A 161 3.41 -27.08 -9.75
N TYR A 162 2.22 -27.00 -9.13
CA TYR A 162 1.05 -27.74 -9.58
C TYR A 162 0.59 -27.27 -10.96
N TYR A 163 0.50 -25.95 -11.21
CA TYR A 163 0.15 -25.42 -12.53
C TYR A 163 1.12 -25.88 -13.61
N LEU A 164 2.44 -25.82 -13.35
CA LEU A 164 3.45 -26.35 -14.28
C LEU A 164 3.26 -27.84 -14.56
N GLN A 165 3.08 -28.67 -13.53
CA GLN A 165 2.85 -30.11 -13.69
C GLN A 165 1.56 -30.41 -14.48
N LEU A 166 0.49 -29.65 -14.22
CA LEU A 166 -0.80 -29.82 -14.87
C LEU A 166 -0.75 -29.43 -16.36
N VAL A 167 -0.09 -28.32 -16.68
CA VAL A 167 0.08 -27.85 -18.06
C VAL A 167 1.05 -28.74 -18.83
N GLU A 168 2.11 -29.26 -18.20
CA GLU A 168 2.98 -30.30 -18.76
C GLU A 168 2.20 -31.57 -19.11
N GLN A 169 1.32 -32.04 -18.23
CA GLN A 169 0.44 -33.19 -18.48
C GLN A 169 -0.54 -32.94 -19.63
N LEU A 170 -1.22 -31.78 -19.64
CA LEU A 170 -2.16 -31.41 -20.69
C LEU A 170 -1.46 -31.30 -22.05
N ARG A 171 -0.30 -30.64 -22.11
CA ARG A 171 0.54 -30.57 -23.32
C ARG A 171 0.99 -31.96 -23.80
N GLY A 172 1.31 -32.86 -22.87
CA GLY A 172 1.64 -34.27 -23.15
C GLY A 172 0.51 -35.05 -23.83
N ALA A 173 -0.75 -34.61 -23.75
CA ALA A 173 -1.87 -35.23 -24.47
C ALA A 173 -1.88 -34.91 -25.98
N GLY A 174 -1.11 -33.93 -26.44
CA GLY A 174 -0.88 -33.65 -27.86
C GLY A 174 -2.17 -33.54 -28.68
N SER A 175 -2.31 -34.36 -29.72
CA SER A 175 -3.49 -34.34 -30.61
C SER A 175 -4.82 -34.66 -29.91
N ALA A 176 -4.83 -35.21 -28.69
CA ALA A 176 -6.06 -35.40 -27.94
C ALA A 176 -6.69 -34.07 -27.47
N LEU A 177 -5.88 -33.00 -27.32
CA LEU A 177 -6.38 -31.65 -27.07
C LEU A 177 -7.17 -31.07 -28.27
N MET A 178 -7.06 -31.66 -29.47
CA MET A 178 -7.80 -31.19 -30.66
C MET A 178 -9.26 -31.66 -30.67
N GLN A 179 -9.67 -32.50 -29.72
CA GLN A 179 -11.07 -32.95 -29.64
C GLN A 179 -11.99 -31.81 -29.16
N PRO A 180 -13.21 -31.69 -29.72
CA PRO A 180 -14.20 -30.73 -29.23
C PRO A 180 -14.57 -30.94 -27.76
N ILE A 181 -14.80 -29.85 -27.04
CA ILE A 181 -15.27 -29.90 -25.64
C ILE A 181 -16.80 -30.04 -25.63
N PRO A 182 -17.38 -31.03 -24.91
CA PRO A 182 -18.84 -31.16 -24.79
C PRO A 182 -19.45 -30.01 -23.96
N THR A 183 -20.67 -29.58 -24.31
CA THR A 183 -21.36 -28.40 -23.72
C THR A 183 -21.31 -28.31 -22.18
N PRO A 184 -21.57 -29.38 -21.38
CA PRO A 184 -21.52 -29.28 -19.93
C PRO A 184 -20.16 -28.80 -19.39
N TYR A 185 -19.06 -29.18 -20.05
CA TYR A 185 -17.72 -28.74 -19.67
C TYR A 185 -17.42 -27.32 -20.14
N LEU A 186 -18.05 -26.84 -21.22
CA LEU A 186 -17.94 -25.43 -21.62
C LEU A 186 -18.59 -24.50 -20.60
N GLU A 187 -19.75 -24.89 -20.05
CA GLU A 187 -20.42 -24.15 -18.99
C GLU A 187 -19.57 -24.12 -17.70
N LEU A 188 -19.01 -25.26 -17.30
CA LEU A 188 -18.13 -25.36 -16.13
C LEU A 188 -16.79 -24.62 -16.26
N LEU A 189 -16.31 -24.41 -17.49
CA LEU A 189 -15.09 -23.65 -17.77
C LEU A 189 -15.35 -22.14 -17.95
N ASP A 190 -16.62 -21.72 -18.00
CA ASP A 190 -17.03 -20.35 -18.38
C ASP A 190 -16.60 -19.98 -19.82
N LEU A 191 -16.67 -20.99 -20.71
CA LEU A 191 -16.37 -20.91 -22.14
C LEU A 191 -17.60 -21.16 -23.03
N ALA A 192 -18.79 -21.25 -22.42
CA ALA A 192 -20.06 -21.39 -23.11
C ALA A 192 -20.57 -20.05 -23.67
N GLY A 193 -21.31 -20.10 -24.78
CA GLY A 193 -21.88 -18.93 -25.44
C GLY A 193 -21.07 -18.41 -26.64
N GLY A 194 -21.75 -17.62 -27.47
CA GLY A 194 -21.22 -17.08 -28.73
C GLY A 194 -20.85 -18.14 -29.77
N THR A 195 -20.20 -17.70 -30.85
CA THR A 195 -19.70 -18.59 -31.92
C THR A 195 -18.60 -19.53 -31.42
N LYS A 196 -17.69 -19.02 -30.58
CA LYS A 196 -16.49 -19.72 -30.13
C LYS A 196 -16.80 -21.05 -29.46
N ALA A 197 -17.88 -21.15 -28.67
CA ALA A 197 -18.32 -22.40 -28.05
C ALA A 197 -18.46 -23.57 -29.07
N SER A 198 -18.94 -23.29 -30.29
CA SER A 198 -19.06 -24.31 -31.36
C SER A 198 -17.73 -24.72 -32.02
N GLY A 199 -16.63 -24.03 -31.70
CA GLY A 199 -15.27 -24.32 -32.16
C GLY A 199 -14.29 -24.65 -31.02
N GLN A 200 -14.75 -24.72 -29.77
CA GLN A 200 -13.88 -24.97 -28.62
C GLN A 200 -13.34 -26.41 -28.62
N THR A 201 -12.02 -26.49 -28.44
CA THR A 201 -11.25 -27.73 -28.30
C THR A 201 -10.43 -27.66 -27.00
N GLY A 202 -9.90 -28.78 -26.54
CA GLY A 202 -9.00 -28.81 -25.38
C GLY A 202 -7.81 -27.84 -25.51
N ILE A 203 -7.26 -27.64 -26.71
CA ILE A 203 -6.15 -26.70 -26.93
C ILE A 203 -6.59 -25.24 -26.85
N SER A 204 -7.76 -24.86 -27.39
CA SER A 204 -8.24 -23.47 -27.31
C SER A 204 -8.67 -23.09 -25.89
N ALA A 205 -9.29 -24.02 -25.16
CA ALA A 205 -9.55 -23.83 -23.73
C ALA A 205 -8.26 -23.72 -22.92
N LEU A 206 -7.23 -24.53 -23.19
CA LEU A 206 -5.93 -24.39 -22.53
C LEU A 206 -5.31 -23.01 -22.79
N LEU A 207 -5.35 -22.51 -24.04
CA LEU A 207 -4.84 -21.19 -24.39
C LEU A 207 -5.57 -20.07 -23.63
N GLU A 208 -6.91 -20.05 -23.61
CA GLU A 208 -7.69 -19.06 -22.85
C GLU A 208 -7.45 -19.13 -21.34
N LEU A 209 -7.25 -20.32 -20.78
CA LEU A 209 -6.95 -20.49 -19.36
C LEU A 209 -5.52 -20.08 -18.98
N LEU A 210 -4.53 -20.28 -19.86
CA LEU A 210 -3.17 -19.79 -19.66
C LEU A 210 -3.10 -18.26 -19.77
N ASP A 211 -3.85 -17.66 -20.69
CA ASP A 211 -3.96 -16.22 -20.83
C ASP A 211 -4.61 -15.59 -19.58
N TYR A 212 -5.73 -16.14 -19.11
CA TYR A 212 -6.35 -15.76 -17.85
C TYR A 212 -5.41 -15.91 -16.64
N LEU A 213 -4.66 -17.02 -16.54
CA LEU A 213 -3.69 -17.25 -15.46
C LEU A 213 -2.48 -16.30 -15.56
N HIS A 214 -2.13 -15.83 -16.76
CA HIS A 214 -1.05 -14.88 -16.99
C HIS A 214 -1.43 -13.49 -16.46
N ASP A 215 -2.60 -13.00 -16.86
CA ASP A 215 -3.14 -11.70 -16.44
C ASP A 215 -3.41 -11.66 -14.92
N MET A 216 -4.08 -12.71 -14.37
CA MET A 216 -4.35 -12.81 -12.93
C MET A 216 -3.10 -12.82 -12.04
N ARG A 217 -1.93 -13.13 -12.60
CA ARG A 217 -0.65 -13.22 -11.86
C ARG A 217 0.42 -12.24 -12.34
N GLY A 218 0.03 -11.24 -13.13
CA GLY A 218 0.87 -10.08 -13.48
C GLY A 218 2.01 -10.33 -14.47
N GLY A 219 2.06 -11.50 -15.12
CA GLY A 219 2.75 -11.75 -16.40
C GLY A 219 4.23 -11.38 -16.61
N GLY A 220 4.99 -11.04 -15.55
CA GLY A 220 6.34 -10.48 -15.62
C GLY A 220 7.44 -11.42 -16.16
N SER A 221 8.68 -10.91 -16.23
CA SER A 221 9.83 -11.60 -16.87
C SER A 221 10.22 -12.96 -16.29
N ARG A 222 9.76 -13.30 -15.07
CA ARG A 222 9.97 -14.60 -14.42
C ARG A 222 8.78 -15.56 -14.53
N TYR A 223 7.72 -15.18 -15.23
CA TYR A 223 6.62 -16.07 -15.55
C TYR A 223 7.13 -17.23 -16.43
N PRO A 224 6.97 -18.52 -16.02
CA PRO A 224 7.58 -19.63 -16.73
C PRO A 224 7.11 -19.75 -18.17
N GLU A 225 8.05 -19.99 -19.09
CA GLU A 225 7.73 -20.20 -20.51
C GLU A 225 6.71 -21.32 -20.72
N GLY A 226 6.77 -22.38 -19.90
CA GLY A 226 5.82 -23.50 -19.93
C GLY A 226 4.39 -23.18 -19.49
N LEU A 227 4.14 -21.97 -18.95
CA LEU A 227 2.80 -21.45 -18.64
C LEU A 227 2.37 -20.31 -19.58
N LEU A 228 3.23 -19.86 -20.50
CA LEU A 228 2.84 -18.80 -21.42
C LEU A 228 1.81 -19.33 -22.44
N PRO A 229 0.71 -18.62 -22.70
CA PRO A 229 -0.23 -18.99 -23.77
C PRO A 229 0.45 -18.98 -25.16
N ILE A 230 1.58 -18.27 -25.30
CA ILE A 230 2.37 -18.20 -26.53
C ILE A 230 3.48 -19.27 -26.64
N GLU A 231 3.48 -20.33 -25.82
CA GLU A 231 4.47 -21.41 -25.92
C GLU A 231 4.48 -22.00 -27.36
N PRO A 232 5.63 -22.02 -28.06
CA PRO A 232 5.69 -22.37 -29.49
C PRO A 232 5.03 -23.71 -29.86
N GLY A 233 5.15 -24.73 -29.00
CA GLY A 233 4.52 -26.03 -29.16
C GLY A 233 2.99 -25.97 -29.09
N LEU A 234 2.43 -25.23 -28.12
CA LEU A 234 0.98 -25.02 -28.00
C LEU A 234 0.43 -24.25 -29.20
N LEU A 235 1.11 -23.17 -29.63
CA LEU A 235 0.69 -22.39 -30.81
C LEU A 235 0.77 -23.23 -32.09
N ALA A 236 1.81 -24.06 -32.27
CA ALA A 236 1.94 -24.93 -33.43
C ALA A 236 0.82 -26.00 -33.47
N LEU A 237 0.50 -26.60 -32.32
CA LEU A 237 -0.60 -27.57 -32.17
C LEU A 237 -1.97 -26.91 -32.44
N ALA A 238 -2.21 -25.71 -31.92
CA ALA A 238 -3.45 -24.96 -32.16
C ALA A 238 -3.62 -24.60 -33.66
N ARG A 239 -2.53 -24.18 -34.32
CA ARG A 239 -2.50 -23.91 -35.77
C ARG A 239 -2.74 -25.17 -36.62
N SER A 240 -2.41 -26.36 -36.12
CA SER A 240 -2.60 -27.61 -36.86
C SER A 240 -4.07 -28.02 -37.03
N ALA A 241 -5.02 -27.39 -36.32
CA ALA A 241 -6.46 -27.51 -36.62
C ALA A 241 -6.85 -26.89 -37.98
N GLY A 242 -5.95 -26.15 -38.62
CA GLY A 242 -6.16 -25.53 -39.92
C GLY A 242 -6.70 -24.11 -39.84
N PRO A 243 -6.51 -23.30 -40.90
CA PRO A 243 -6.60 -21.83 -40.85
C PRO A 243 -8.02 -21.25 -40.74
N LYS A 244 -9.05 -22.11 -40.64
CA LYS A 244 -10.46 -21.73 -40.43
C LYS A 244 -11.00 -22.16 -39.06
N SER A 245 -10.16 -22.78 -38.23
CA SER A 245 -10.53 -23.24 -36.89
C SER A 245 -10.45 -22.09 -35.87
N TYR A 246 -11.25 -22.19 -34.80
CA TYR A 246 -11.15 -21.26 -33.68
C TYR A 246 -9.75 -21.32 -33.02
N SER A 247 -9.21 -22.52 -32.83
CA SER A 247 -7.88 -22.71 -32.22
C SER A 247 -6.75 -22.02 -32.98
N ALA A 248 -6.77 -22.03 -34.33
CA ALA A 248 -5.78 -21.33 -35.14
C ALA A 248 -5.95 -19.80 -35.09
N LEU A 249 -7.19 -19.31 -35.08
CA LEU A 249 -7.50 -17.88 -34.92
C LEU A 249 -7.00 -17.36 -33.56
N LEU A 250 -7.33 -18.07 -32.48
CA LEU A 250 -6.93 -17.72 -31.12
C LEU A 250 -5.40 -17.73 -30.95
N ALA A 251 -4.71 -18.74 -31.50
CA ALA A 251 -3.26 -18.81 -31.46
C ALA A 251 -2.55 -17.65 -32.18
N ASP A 252 -3.08 -17.21 -33.33
CA ASP A 252 -2.56 -16.04 -34.03
C ASP A 252 -2.94 -14.72 -33.34
N TYR A 253 -4.11 -14.65 -32.71
CA TYR A 253 -4.55 -13.49 -31.90
C TYR A 253 -3.65 -13.29 -30.68
N LEU A 254 -3.43 -14.33 -29.87
CA LEU A 254 -2.58 -14.27 -28.67
C LEU A 254 -1.11 -13.96 -29.03
N ALA A 255 -0.64 -14.47 -30.17
CA ALA A 255 0.67 -14.12 -30.70
C ALA A 255 0.77 -12.63 -31.09
N LEU A 256 -0.25 -12.07 -31.76
CA LEU A 256 -0.32 -10.64 -32.06
C LEU A 256 -0.37 -9.79 -30.79
N GLU A 257 -1.27 -10.09 -29.87
CA GLU A 257 -1.43 -9.36 -28.61
C GLU A 257 -0.12 -9.33 -27.81
N ARG A 258 0.56 -10.48 -27.69
CA ARG A 258 1.85 -10.55 -26.99
C ARG A 258 2.97 -9.86 -27.77
N GLU A 259 2.93 -9.87 -29.09
CA GLU A 259 3.88 -9.10 -29.90
C GLU A 259 3.74 -7.59 -29.67
N LEU A 260 2.50 -7.08 -29.69
CA LEU A 260 2.19 -5.67 -29.42
C LEU A 260 2.60 -5.27 -27.99
N LYS A 261 2.20 -6.06 -26.97
CA LYS A 261 2.56 -5.82 -25.57
C LYS A 261 4.08 -5.87 -25.34
N SER A 262 4.81 -6.79 -25.98
CA SER A 262 6.28 -6.94 -25.79
C SER A 262 7.14 -5.97 -26.61
N GLN A 263 6.58 -5.39 -27.68
CA GLN A 263 7.23 -4.36 -28.51
C GLN A 263 6.73 -2.93 -28.20
N SER A 264 6.06 -2.73 -27.06
CA SER A 264 5.74 -1.40 -26.53
C SER A 264 7.02 -0.54 -26.49
N GLY A 265 6.91 0.73 -26.91
CA GLY A 265 8.05 1.64 -27.07
C GLY A 265 9.00 1.36 -28.25
N ARG A 266 8.96 0.20 -28.90
CA ARG A 266 9.73 -0.08 -30.15
C ARG A 266 8.91 0.14 -31.42
N LEU A 267 7.61 -0.18 -31.36
CA LEU A 267 6.67 0.14 -32.42
C LEU A 267 6.15 1.56 -32.22
N THR A 268 6.08 2.33 -33.30
CA THR A 268 5.21 3.52 -33.33
C THR A 268 3.75 3.09 -33.26
N ALA A 269 2.88 3.92 -32.67
CA ALA A 269 1.43 3.64 -32.63
C ALA A 269 0.86 3.27 -34.01
N ARG A 270 1.33 3.95 -35.06
CA ARG A 270 0.99 3.66 -36.46
C ARG A 270 1.31 2.22 -36.88
N GLN A 271 2.50 1.73 -36.54
CA GLN A 271 2.92 0.35 -36.86
C GLN A 271 2.17 -0.70 -36.05
N ALA A 272 1.78 -0.40 -34.80
CA ALA A 272 0.91 -1.24 -34.00
C ALA A 272 -0.48 -1.35 -34.64
N MET A 273 -1.10 -0.22 -34.99
CA MET A 273 -2.39 -0.14 -35.70
C MET A 273 -2.34 -0.94 -37.02
N GLU A 274 -1.30 -0.77 -37.84
CA GLU A 274 -1.16 -1.46 -39.14
C GLU A 274 -1.07 -2.99 -38.99
N ARG A 275 -0.48 -3.51 -37.92
CA ARG A 275 -0.45 -4.95 -37.62
C ARG A 275 -1.83 -5.48 -37.23
N ILE A 276 -2.59 -4.72 -36.44
CA ILE A 276 -3.97 -5.03 -36.05
C ILE A 276 -4.91 -4.98 -37.26
N GLU A 277 -4.76 -3.97 -38.13
CA GLU A 277 -5.50 -3.86 -39.38
C GLU A 277 -5.19 -5.04 -40.32
N HIS A 278 -3.92 -5.45 -40.45
CA HIS A 278 -3.55 -6.62 -41.25
C HIS A 278 -4.12 -7.93 -40.68
N PHE A 279 -4.12 -8.12 -39.36
CA PHE A 279 -4.76 -9.26 -38.71
C PHE A 279 -6.27 -9.27 -38.97
N ALA A 280 -6.95 -8.15 -38.76
CA ALA A 280 -8.38 -8.00 -39.03
C ALA A 280 -8.70 -8.30 -40.51
N GLN A 281 -7.93 -7.76 -41.45
CA GLN A 281 -8.12 -8.01 -42.89
C GLN A 281 -8.01 -9.50 -43.27
N ARG A 282 -7.09 -10.24 -42.62
CA ARG A 282 -6.88 -11.68 -42.83
C ARG A 282 -8.01 -12.54 -42.23
N TYR A 283 -8.58 -12.12 -41.10
CA TYR A 283 -9.51 -12.95 -40.31
C TYR A 283 -10.98 -12.54 -40.39
N GLN A 284 -11.33 -11.32 -40.84
CA GLN A 284 -12.70 -10.78 -40.92
C GLN A 284 -13.72 -11.67 -41.64
N GLY A 285 -13.29 -12.45 -42.64
CA GLY A 285 -14.13 -13.39 -43.39
C GLY A 285 -14.22 -14.80 -42.80
N GLN A 286 -13.95 -14.96 -41.49
CA GLN A 286 -13.99 -16.25 -40.80
C GLN A 286 -15.10 -16.32 -39.76
N ARG A 287 -15.71 -17.51 -39.64
CA ARG A 287 -16.84 -17.83 -38.74
C ARG A 287 -16.63 -17.41 -37.28
N TYR A 288 -15.41 -17.41 -36.78
CA TYR A 288 -15.09 -17.16 -35.37
C TYR A 288 -14.48 -15.77 -35.11
N PHE A 289 -14.34 -14.91 -36.13
CA PHE A 289 -13.64 -13.62 -35.98
C PHE A 289 -14.26 -12.72 -34.91
N GLY A 290 -15.58 -12.73 -34.77
CA GLY A 290 -16.28 -11.91 -33.80
C GLY A 290 -15.97 -12.26 -32.34
N SER A 291 -15.38 -13.42 -32.07
CA SER A 291 -14.92 -13.80 -30.73
C SER A 291 -13.64 -13.10 -30.26
N VAL A 292 -12.85 -12.53 -31.18
CA VAL A 292 -11.63 -11.74 -30.87
C VAL A 292 -11.75 -10.27 -31.29
N ALA A 293 -12.74 -9.94 -32.14
CA ALA A 293 -12.93 -8.59 -32.66
C ALA A 293 -13.11 -7.49 -31.59
N PRO A 294 -13.80 -7.70 -30.44
CA PRO A 294 -13.85 -6.71 -29.35
C PRO A 294 -12.46 -6.40 -28.80
N ASN A 295 -11.68 -7.42 -28.43
CA ASN A 295 -10.34 -7.22 -27.86
C ASN A 295 -9.37 -6.54 -28.85
N LEU A 296 -9.52 -6.78 -30.16
CA LEU A 296 -8.77 -6.04 -31.18
C LEU A 296 -9.08 -4.54 -31.17
N VAL A 297 -10.27 -4.11 -30.74
CA VAL A 297 -10.60 -2.69 -30.55
C VAL A 297 -9.84 -2.12 -29.36
N ASP A 298 -9.79 -2.85 -28.24
CA ASP A 298 -9.07 -2.43 -27.04
C ASP A 298 -7.55 -2.33 -27.27
N LEU A 299 -6.99 -3.22 -28.08
CA LEU A 299 -5.58 -3.19 -28.50
C LEU A 299 -5.28 -2.11 -29.56
N TYR A 300 -6.29 -1.51 -30.21
CA TYR A 300 -6.10 -0.72 -31.43
C TYR A 300 -5.39 0.63 -31.20
N SER A 301 -5.81 1.38 -30.18
CA SER A 301 -5.25 2.69 -29.83
C SER A 301 -5.62 3.05 -28.39
N SER A 302 -4.70 3.69 -27.67
CA SER A 302 -4.97 4.31 -26.37
C SER A 302 -5.89 5.54 -26.47
N GLU A 303 -6.21 5.98 -27.68
CA GLU A 303 -7.18 7.04 -27.96
C GLU A 303 -8.58 6.44 -28.20
N PRO A 304 -9.54 6.56 -27.26
CA PRO A 304 -10.79 5.81 -27.33
C PRO A 304 -11.63 6.15 -28.57
N LEU A 305 -11.58 7.40 -29.05
CA LEU A 305 -12.28 7.78 -30.28
C LEU A 305 -11.69 7.09 -31.53
N GLU A 306 -10.39 6.77 -31.54
CA GLU A 306 -9.76 6.03 -32.63
C GLU A 306 -10.10 4.54 -32.58
N ALA A 307 -10.10 3.94 -31.38
CA ALA A 307 -10.61 2.59 -31.15
C ALA A 307 -12.08 2.46 -31.59
N ALA A 308 -12.95 3.39 -31.19
CA ALA A 308 -14.35 3.43 -31.61
C ALA A 308 -14.52 3.56 -33.14
N ARG A 309 -13.69 4.37 -33.82
CA ARG A 309 -13.66 4.45 -35.29
C ARG A 309 -13.19 3.16 -35.95
N PHE A 310 -12.28 2.40 -35.33
CA PHE A 310 -11.90 1.08 -35.80
C PHE A 310 -13.03 0.06 -35.61
N ALA A 311 -13.72 0.09 -34.47
CA ALA A 311 -14.92 -0.71 -34.25
C ALA A 311 -16.03 -0.42 -35.28
N ASP A 312 -16.24 0.86 -35.66
CA ASP A 312 -17.15 1.25 -36.74
C ASP A 312 -16.74 0.64 -38.10
N ARG A 313 -15.43 0.59 -38.42
CA ARG A 313 -14.93 -0.08 -39.63
C ARG A 313 -15.20 -1.58 -39.59
N LEU A 314 -14.87 -2.26 -38.48
CA LEU A 314 -15.16 -3.68 -38.30
C LEU A 314 -16.67 -3.98 -38.43
N LEU A 315 -17.53 -3.16 -37.82
CA LEU A 315 -18.99 -3.28 -37.93
C LEU A 315 -19.50 -3.09 -39.37
N SER A 316 -18.90 -2.18 -40.14
CA SER A 316 -19.23 -1.99 -41.56
C SER A 316 -18.84 -3.20 -42.44
N GLN A 317 -17.86 -3.99 -41.99
CA GLN A 317 -17.33 -5.17 -42.68
C GLN A 317 -17.92 -6.49 -42.13
N ALA A 318 -18.72 -6.44 -41.06
CA ALA A 318 -19.18 -7.57 -40.26
C ALA A 318 -20.28 -8.46 -40.91
N GLY A 319 -20.35 -8.54 -42.24
CA GLY A 319 -21.42 -9.25 -42.98
C GLY A 319 -21.51 -10.77 -42.74
N GLN A 320 -20.64 -11.35 -41.91
CA GLN A 320 -20.62 -12.77 -41.54
C GLN A 320 -20.68 -13.03 -40.02
N LEU A 321 -20.71 -11.98 -39.18
CA LEU A 321 -20.77 -12.12 -37.73
C LEU A 321 -22.16 -12.49 -37.23
N GLN A 322 -22.23 -13.29 -36.17
CA GLN A 322 -23.48 -13.67 -35.52
C GLN A 322 -24.06 -12.52 -34.67
N PRO A 323 -25.38 -12.55 -34.34
CA PRO A 323 -26.03 -11.49 -33.57
C PRO A 323 -25.35 -11.17 -32.23
N ASP A 324 -24.85 -12.18 -31.51
CA ASP A 324 -24.17 -11.98 -30.21
C ASP A 324 -22.78 -11.35 -30.36
N GLU A 325 -22.03 -11.70 -31.40
CA GLU A 325 -20.73 -11.07 -31.70
C GLU A 325 -20.92 -9.61 -32.14
N LEU A 326 -21.94 -9.34 -32.97
CA LEU A 326 -22.35 -7.99 -33.32
C LEU A 326 -22.81 -7.17 -32.11
N LYS A 327 -23.37 -7.82 -31.09
CA LYS A 327 -23.72 -7.18 -29.81
C LYS A 327 -22.47 -6.85 -29.00
N GLN A 328 -21.52 -7.78 -28.86
CA GLN A 328 -20.24 -7.57 -28.17
C GLN A 328 -19.40 -6.47 -28.83
N LEU A 329 -19.26 -6.47 -30.16
CA LEU A 329 -18.50 -5.44 -30.88
C LEU A 329 -19.17 -4.05 -30.81
N ARG A 330 -20.50 -3.98 -30.78
CA ARG A 330 -21.24 -2.74 -30.49
C ARG A 330 -21.07 -2.28 -29.04
N GLN A 331 -20.91 -3.19 -28.10
CA GLN A 331 -20.65 -2.89 -26.70
C GLN A 331 -19.25 -2.30 -26.52
N ALA A 332 -18.20 -2.94 -27.02
CA ALA A 332 -16.84 -2.40 -26.99
C ALA A 332 -16.77 -1.00 -27.63
N ARG A 333 -17.41 -0.81 -28.79
CA ARG A 333 -17.58 0.52 -29.42
C ARG A 333 -18.26 1.54 -28.48
N ALA A 334 -19.27 1.12 -27.73
CA ALA A 334 -20.01 1.99 -26.82
C ALA A 334 -19.18 2.35 -25.57
N GLU A 335 -18.39 1.42 -25.04
CA GLU A 335 -17.46 1.60 -23.92
C GLU A 335 -16.37 2.63 -24.27
N HIS A 336 -15.76 2.53 -25.46
CA HIS A 336 -14.82 3.55 -25.99
C HIS A 336 -15.46 4.91 -26.30
N LEU A 337 -16.79 5.01 -26.31
CA LEU A 337 -17.55 6.25 -26.46
C LEU A 337 -18.27 6.68 -25.16
N GLU A 338 -17.94 6.07 -24.02
CA GLU A 338 -18.40 6.57 -22.73
C GLU A 338 -17.68 7.89 -22.40
N PRO A 339 -18.43 8.98 -22.13
CA PRO A 339 -17.83 10.25 -21.74
C PRO A 339 -17.25 10.14 -20.34
N SER A 340 -16.14 10.84 -20.11
CA SER A 340 -15.50 10.91 -18.78
C SER A 340 -15.09 12.34 -18.44
N MET A 341 -15.00 12.64 -17.15
CA MET A 341 -14.70 13.97 -16.64
C MET A 341 -14.08 13.87 -15.24
N SER A 342 -12.93 14.51 -15.05
CA SER A 342 -12.26 14.65 -13.75
C SER A 342 -12.26 16.12 -13.32
N LEU A 343 -12.87 16.37 -12.16
CA LEU A 343 -13.00 17.70 -11.55
C LEU A 343 -12.43 17.66 -10.13
N GLN A 344 -11.78 18.75 -9.73
CA GLN A 344 -11.30 18.96 -8.36
C GLN A 344 -11.63 20.38 -7.86
N LEU A 345 -12.28 20.48 -6.71
CA LEU A 345 -12.45 21.75 -5.99
C LEU A 345 -11.16 22.05 -5.20
N GLN A 346 -10.54 23.20 -5.45
CA GLN A 346 -9.20 23.49 -4.88
C GLN A 346 -9.21 23.88 -3.39
N GLN A 347 -10.37 24.24 -2.83
CA GLN A 347 -10.51 24.57 -1.42
C GLN A 347 -11.92 24.25 -0.92
N THR A 348 -12.06 23.15 -0.20
CA THR A 348 -13.34 22.68 0.38
C THR A 348 -13.61 23.24 1.78
N TRP A 349 -12.62 23.91 2.41
CA TRP A 349 -12.65 24.37 3.79
C TRP A 349 -11.93 25.71 4.00
N GLY A 350 -12.36 26.48 5.01
CA GLY A 350 -11.68 27.66 5.52
C GLY A 350 -12.45 28.96 5.25
N MET A 351 -11.74 30.02 4.86
CA MET A 351 -12.27 31.38 4.63
C MET A 351 -12.49 31.76 3.13
N PRO A 352 -12.80 30.87 2.15
CA PRO A 352 -12.89 31.26 0.74
C PRO A 352 -14.03 32.27 0.50
N ASP A 353 -13.72 33.45 -0.01
CA ASP A 353 -14.67 34.41 -0.61
C ASP A 353 -15.00 34.04 -2.08
N LYS A 354 -14.16 33.20 -2.68
CA LYS A 354 -14.39 32.49 -3.94
C LYS A 354 -13.86 31.06 -3.84
N VAL A 355 -14.49 30.15 -4.58
CA VAL A 355 -13.97 28.79 -4.77
C VAL A 355 -13.63 28.54 -6.24
N SER A 356 -12.60 27.75 -6.48
CA SER A 356 -12.08 27.44 -7.80
C SER A 356 -12.27 25.95 -8.09
N LEU A 357 -13.06 25.65 -9.13
CA LEU A 357 -13.27 24.31 -9.66
C LEU A 357 -12.30 24.09 -10.83
N ARG A 358 -11.36 23.16 -10.71
CA ARG A 358 -10.39 22.80 -11.76
C ARG A 358 -10.91 21.58 -12.52
N LEU A 359 -10.98 21.69 -13.85
CA LEU A 359 -11.17 20.55 -14.75
C LEU A 359 -9.80 20.01 -15.13
N ASP A 360 -9.54 18.74 -14.85
CA ASP A 360 -8.25 18.10 -15.12
C ASP A 360 -8.23 17.33 -16.43
N THR A 361 -9.26 16.53 -16.66
CA THR A 361 -9.48 15.80 -17.91
C THR A 361 -10.96 15.78 -18.24
N ALA A 362 -11.28 15.82 -19.53
CA ALA A 362 -12.61 15.55 -20.03
C ALA A 362 -12.54 14.91 -21.42
N TYR A 363 -13.41 13.94 -21.66
CA TYR A 363 -13.58 13.22 -22.92
C TYR A 363 -15.07 13.17 -23.26
N LEU A 364 -15.43 13.52 -24.50
CA LEU A 364 -16.81 13.64 -24.99
C LEU A 364 -17.69 14.59 -24.17
N VAL A 365 -17.09 15.64 -23.59
CA VAL A 365 -17.80 16.75 -22.92
C VAL A 365 -17.49 18.06 -23.63
N ARG A 366 -18.54 18.73 -24.13
CA ARG A 366 -18.44 20.00 -24.88
C ARG A 366 -18.78 21.25 -24.07
N GLY A 367 -19.34 21.07 -22.88
CA GLY A 367 -19.73 22.17 -22.01
C GLY A 367 -20.04 21.73 -20.59
N LEU A 368 -20.09 22.69 -19.67
CA LEU A 368 -20.43 22.50 -18.26
C LEU A 368 -21.50 23.50 -17.84
N GLN A 369 -22.54 23.01 -17.18
CA GLN A 369 -23.45 23.83 -16.38
C GLN A 369 -23.09 23.65 -14.91
N VAL A 370 -22.46 24.67 -14.32
CA VAL A 370 -22.12 24.71 -12.90
C VAL A 370 -23.20 25.47 -12.14
N SER A 371 -23.87 24.79 -11.22
CA SER A 371 -24.90 25.35 -10.34
C SER A 371 -24.43 25.31 -8.89
N LEU A 372 -24.36 26.48 -8.26
CA LEU A 372 -24.02 26.65 -6.83
C LEU A 372 -25.30 26.84 -6.03
N TYR A 373 -25.45 26.13 -4.93
CA TYR A 373 -26.58 26.22 -4.00
C TYR A 373 -26.08 26.56 -2.59
N GLU A 374 -26.79 27.43 -1.89
CA GLU A 374 -26.57 27.75 -0.47
C GLU A 374 -27.41 26.81 0.40
N ALA A 375 -26.81 26.22 1.44
CA ALA A 375 -27.53 25.35 2.36
C ALA A 375 -28.36 26.12 3.40
N PRO A 376 -29.44 25.52 3.96
CA PRO A 376 -30.24 26.14 5.01
C PRO A 376 -29.41 26.55 6.24
N ARG A 377 -29.74 27.70 6.83
CA ARG A 377 -29.05 28.22 8.04
C ARG A 377 -29.18 27.33 9.28
N VAL A 378 -30.22 26.49 9.32
CA VAL A 378 -30.48 25.54 10.39
C VAL A 378 -30.46 24.15 9.77
N TYR A 379 -29.35 23.44 9.92
CA TYR A 379 -29.36 22.00 9.71
C TYR A 379 -30.31 21.37 10.72
N ARG A 380 -31.18 20.46 10.26
CA ARG A 380 -31.89 19.61 11.21
C ARG A 380 -30.85 18.77 11.95
N PRO A 381 -30.99 18.53 13.27
CA PRO A 381 -30.09 17.60 13.98
C PRO A 381 -30.04 16.22 13.30
N THR A 382 -31.08 15.88 12.54
CA THR A 382 -31.27 14.62 11.82
C THR A 382 -30.43 14.43 10.56
N GLU A 383 -29.77 15.47 10.07
CA GLU A 383 -29.03 15.48 8.81
C GLU A 383 -27.53 15.62 9.13
N ARG A 384 -26.67 14.76 8.56
CA ARG A 384 -25.22 15.01 8.54
C ARG A 384 -24.92 16.09 7.50
N ARG A 385 -23.79 16.79 7.66
CA ARG A 385 -23.39 17.87 6.75
C ARG A 385 -23.23 17.38 5.29
N GLU A 386 -22.82 16.14 5.11
CA GLU A 386 -22.65 15.46 3.81
C GLU A 386 -23.97 14.97 3.20
N ASP A 387 -25.04 14.85 4.00
CA ASP A 387 -26.34 14.32 3.55
C ASP A 387 -27.20 15.39 2.85
N TRP A 388 -26.98 16.69 3.14
CA TRP A 388 -27.79 17.75 2.54
C TRP A 388 -27.51 17.91 1.05
N ARG A 389 -28.56 17.73 0.24
CA ARG A 389 -28.55 18.02 -1.20
C ARG A 389 -29.73 18.92 -1.56
N PRO A 390 -29.58 19.85 -2.51
CA PRO A 390 -30.67 20.70 -2.98
C PRO A 390 -31.76 19.84 -3.63
N SER A 391 -32.99 20.02 -3.14
CA SER A 391 -34.21 19.40 -3.65
C SER A 391 -34.61 19.98 -5.01
N ALA A 392 -35.66 19.43 -5.63
CA ALA A 392 -36.23 19.99 -6.86
C ALA A 392 -36.86 21.38 -6.70
N GLN A 393 -37.09 21.84 -5.45
CA GLN A 393 -37.66 23.16 -5.16
C GLN A 393 -36.59 24.23 -4.91
N ASP A 394 -35.36 23.81 -4.60
CA ASP A 394 -34.26 24.72 -4.26
C ASP A 394 -33.69 25.38 -5.52
N LYS A 395 -33.62 26.71 -5.52
CA LYS A 395 -33.05 27.49 -6.62
C LYS A 395 -31.54 27.67 -6.41
N PRO A 396 -30.71 27.46 -7.45
CA PRO A 396 -29.29 27.76 -7.36
C PRO A 396 -29.07 29.27 -7.17
N LEU A 397 -28.13 29.60 -6.30
CA LEU A 397 -27.63 30.95 -6.05
C LEU A 397 -26.90 31.52 -7.28
N LEU A 398 -26.18 30.66 -8.00
CA LEU A 398 -25.46 31.00 -9.22
C LEU A 398 -25.54 29.83 -10.20
N VAL A 399 -25.76 30.14 -11.48
CA VAL A 399 -25.61 29.19 -12.59
C VAL A 399 -24.63 29.78 -13.60
N LYS A 400 -23.57 29.03 -13.91
CA LYS A 400 -22.54 29.42 -14.88
C LYS A 400 -22.48 28.35 -15.97
N GLN A 401 -22.70 28.76 -17.22
CA GLN A 401 -22.45 27.92 -18.39
C GLN A 401 -21.03 28.18 -18.88
N CYS A 402 -20.32 27.13 -19.28
CA CYS A 402 -18.99 27.18 -19.85
C CYS A 402 -18.94 26.24 -21.05
N ALA A 403 -18.67 26.77 -22.24
CA ALA A 403 -18.31 25.94 -23.39
C ALA A 403 -16.85 25.49 -23.24
N LEU A 404 -16.58 24.21 -23.50
CA LEU A 404 -15.24 23.65 -23.48
C LEU A 404 -14.75 23.49 -24.93
N PRO A 405 -13.57 24.03 -25.30
CA PRO A 405 -12.99 23.78 -26.60
C PRO A 405 -12.49 22.34 -26.65
N VAL A 406 -13.19 21.51 -27.43
CA VAL A 406 -12.87 20.10 -27.60
C VAL A 406 -12.03 19.91 -28.86
N ASP A 407 -10.99 19.07 -28.78
CA ASP A 407 -10.09 18.76 -29.89
C ASP A 407 -10.67 17.69 -30.87
N SER A 408 -9.87 17.32 -31.87
CA SER A 408 -10.22 16.31 -32.87
C SER A 408 -10.45 14.90 -32.29
N LEU A 409 -9.94 14.62 -31.09
CA LEU A 409 -10.06 13.36 -30.34
C LEU A 409 -11.18 13.42 -29.29
N ALA A 410 -11.99 14.49 -29.29
CA ALA A 410 -13.03 14.75 -28.32
C ALA A 410 -12.52 14.96 -26.87
N LYS A 411 -11.26 15.37 -26.69
CA LYS A 411 -10.66 15.71 -25.40
C LYS A 411 -10.58 17.22 -25.21
N VAL A 412 -10.54 17.68 -23.95
CA VAL A 412 -10.41 19.11 -23.59
C VAL A 412 -8.97 19.39 -23.14
N GLY A 413 -8.30 20.33 -23.81
CA GLY A 413 -6.92 20.72 -23.50
C GLY A 413 -6.78 21.63 -22.28
N LYS A 414 -5.61 21.55 -21.61
CA LYS A 414 -5.10 22.32 -20.45
C LYS A 414 -6.11 22.91 -19.45
N HIS A 415 -6.00 22.45 -18.20
CA HIS A 415 -6.75 22.84 -16.99
C HIS A 415 -7.62 24.11 -17.09
N THR A 416 -8.93 23.92 -17.32
CA THR A 416 -9.91 25.00 -17.18
C THR A 416 -10.20 25.23 -15.70
N VAL A 417 -10.01 26.45 -15.20
CA VAL A 417 -10.36 26.85 -13.83
C VAL A 417 -11.60 27.73 -13.83
N LEU A 418 -12.65 27.27 -13.15
CA LEU A 418 -13.92 27.99 -13.00
C LEU A 418 -14.03 28.58 -11.59
N GLU A 419 -13.84 29.89 -11.49
CA GLU A 419 -14.11 30.63 -10.25
C GLU A 419 -15.62 30.84 -10.04
N LEU A 420 -16.06 30.63 -8.80
CA LEU A 420 -17.40 30.90 -8.26
C LEU A 420 -17.26 31.82 -7.03
N LYS A 421 -17.94 32.97 -7.01
CA LYS A 421 -17.94 33.89 -5.86
C LYS A 421 -18.93 33.45 -4.79
N LEU A 422 -18.57 33.59 -3.53
CA LEU A 422 -19.34 33.16 -2.37
C LEU A 422 -19.80 34.40 -1.58
N PRO A 423 -21.11 34.76 -1.61
CA PRO A 423 -21.57 36.03 -1.06
C PRO A 423 -21.64 36.06 0.47
N GLN A 424 -21.66 34.90 1.15
CA GLN A 424 -21.75 34.80 2.61
C GLN A 424 -20.91 33.62 3.14
N ARG A 425 -20.67 33.61 4.46
CA ARG A 425 -20.09 32.46 5.17
C ARG A 425 -21.20 31.43 5.43
N ARG A 426 -21.25 30.41 4.59
CA ARG A 426 -22.29 29.38 4.53
C ARG A 426 -21.72 28.05 4.09
N ASP A 427 -22.51 27.01 4.31
CA ASP A 427 -22.32 25.71 3.69
C ASP A 427 -22.92 25.76 2.28
N TYR A 428 -22.20 25.18 1.33
CA TYR A 428 -22.48 25.26 -0.10
C TYR A 428 -22.47 23.88 -0.74
N PHE A 429 -23.29 23.71 -1.76
CA PHE A 429 -23.34 22.52 -2.61
C PHE A 429 -23.12 22.95 -4.06
N VAL A 430 -22.11 22.37 -4.73
CA VAL A 430 -21.88 22.58 -6.16
C VAL A 430 -22.35 21.36 -6.94
N ARG A 431 -23.14 21.60 -7.99
CA ARG A 431 -23.58 20.60 -8.97
C ARG A 431 -23.03 20.99 -10.32
N VAL A 432 -22.23 20.13 -10.93
CA VAL A 432 -21.71 20.29 -12.28
C VAL A 432 -22.39 19.26 -13.17
N ARG A 433 -23.12 19.73 -14.19
CA ARG A 433 -23.69 18.88 -15.23
C ARG A 433 -22.88 19.04 -16.51
N ALA A 434 -22.35 17.94 -17.03
CA ALA A 434 -21.64 17.90 -18.30
C ALA A 434 -22.64 17.93 -19.47
N GLU A 435 -22.40 18.83 -20.43
CA GLU A 435 -23.03 18.77 -21.73
C GLU A 435 -22.21 17.84 -22.63
N LEU A 436 -22.81 16.73 -23.04
CA LEU A 436 -22.13 15.68 -23.78
C LEU A 436 -21.97 16.02 -25.26
N ASP A 437 -20.89 15.50 -25.84
CA ASP A 437 -20.71 15.49 -27.29
C ASP A 437 -21.70 14.51 -27.96
N PRO A 438 -22.27 14.82 -29.14
CA PRO A 438 -23.19 13.92 -29.85
C PRO A 438 -22.63 12.53 -30.19
N ARG A 439 -21.30 12.34 -30.13
CA ARG A 439 -20.62 11.04 -30.31
C ARG A 439 -20.71 10.12 -29.08
N SER A 440 -21.11 10.64 -27.92
CA SER A 440 -21.28 9.90 -26.65
C SER A 440 -22.23 8.71 -26.79
N SER A 441 -21.86 7.56 -26.20
CA SER A 441 -22.74 6.41 -26.02
C SER A 441 -23.81 6.65 -24.94
N LEU A 442 -23.51 7.49 -23.94
CA LEU A 442 -24.45 7.85 -22.88
C LEU A 442 -25.41 8.96 -23.30
N GLN A 443 -26.70 8.76 -22.99
CA GLN A 443 -27.78 9.74 -23.18
C GLN A 443 -27.99 10.66 -21.96
N LYS A 444 -27.50 10.25 -20.78
CA LYS A 444 -27.62 11.02 -19.53
C LYS A 444 -26.34 11.83 -19.30
N PRO A 445 -26.43 13.13 -18.94
CA PRO A 445 -25.24 13.93 -18.66
C PRO A 445 -24.46 13.38 -17.46
N LEU A 446 -23.13 13.48 -17.50
CA LEU A 446 -22.32 13.26 -16.29
C LEU A 446 -22.68 14.33 -15.26
N VAL A 447 -22.77 13.92 -13.99
CA VAL A 447 -23.07 14.81 -12.87
C VAL A 447 -22.02 14.63 -11.80
N HIS A 448 -21.34 15.72 -11.44
CA HIS A 448 -20.43 15.78 -10.32
C HIS A 448 -21.05 16.69 -9.23
N GLU A 449 -21.05 16.22 -7.99
CA GLU A 449 -21.69 16.90 -6.85
C GLU A 449 -20.75 16.88 -5.64
N GLU A 450 -20.51 18.04 -5.04
CA GLU A 450 -19.61 18.20 -3.90
C GLU A 450 -20.14 19.25 -2.91
N THR A 451 -19.92 19.04 -1.62
CA THR A 451 -20.24 19.99 -0.54
C THR A 451 -18.96 20.63 -0.01
N PHE A 452 -19.02 21.92 0.30
CA PHE A 452 -17.90 22.66 0.87
C PHE A 452 -18.39 23.77 1.80
N VAL A 453 -17.50 24.30 2.64
CA VAL A 453 -17.87 25.25 3.70
C VAL A 453 -16.98 26.48 3.69
N SER A 454 -17.65 27.64 3.69
CA SER A 454 -17.03 28.94 3.90
C SER A 454 -17.31 29.39 5.34
N SER A 455 -16.33 29.20 6.21
CA SER A 455 -16.38 29.43 7.65
C SER A 455 -15.51 30.63 8.03
N ALA A 456 -16.03 31.49 8.92
CA ALA A 456 -15.23 32.49 9.62
C ALA A 456 -14.47 31.91 10.82
N PHE A 457 -14.81 30.71 11.28
CA PHE A 457 -14.19 30.05 12.41
C PHE A 457 -13.19 28.97 11.97
N MET A 458 -12.16 28.76 12.77
CA MET A 458 -11.25 27.62 12.68
C MET A 458 -11.16 26.98 14.06
N VAL A 459 -11.22 25.66 14.11
CA VAL A 459 -11.12 24.90 15.35
C VAL A 459 -9.88 24.03 15.31
N LEU A 460 -9.10 24.09 16.37
CA LEU A 460 -7.90 23.29 16.57
C LEU A 460 -8.16 22.29 17.71
N ASP A 461 -8.08 21.00 17.42
CA ASP A 461 -7.88 19.98 18.44
C ASP A 461 -6.42 20.07 18.91
N LEU A 462 -6.23 20.54 20.14
CA LEU A 462 -4.92 20.67 20.76
C LEU A 462 -4.68 19.48 21.68
N TRP A 463 -3.48 18.92 21.64
CA TRP A 463 -3.06 17.99 22.69
C TRP A 463 -2.92 18.75 24.02
N SER A 464 -3.32 18.12 25.13
CA SER A 464 -2.89 18.57 26.46
C SER A 464 -2.71 17.40 27.40
N SER A 465 -1.48 17.24 27.85
CA SER A 465 -1.07 16.33 28.91
C SER A 465 -1.52 16.76 30.32
N ALA A 466 -2.08 17.97 30.49
CA ALA A 466 -2.63 18.42 31.78
C ALA A 466 -3.96 17.72 32.14
N SER A 467 -4.66 17.14 31.17
CA SER A 467 -5.89 16.37 31.40
C SER A 467 -6.07 15.30 30.31
N PRO A 468 -5.61 14.06 30.51
CA PRO A 468 -5.52 13.02 29.47
C PRO A 468 -6.89 12.58 28.95
N ASN A 469 -7.90 12.72 29.81
CA ASN A 469 -9.28 12.37 29.56
C ASN A 469 -10.02 13.53 28.91
N HIS A 470 -9.40 14.70 28.69
CA HIS A 470 -10.04 15.84 28.04
C HIS A 470 -9.27 16.25 26.78
N MET A 471 -9.99 16.67 25.75
CA MET A 471 -9.39 17.26 24.55
C MET A 471 -9.69 18.77 24.52
N PRO A 472 -8.67 19.63 24.69
CA PRO A 472 -8.85 21.06 24.48
C PRO A 472 -9.10 21.37 23.02
N ARG A 473 -10.26 21.96 22.73
CA ARG A 473 -10.60 22.51 21.41
C ARG A 473 -10.51 24.03 21.45
N GLN A 474 -9.67 24.62 20.61
CA GLN A 474 -9.54 26.07 20.51
C GLN A 474 -10.33 26.60 19.32
N TRP A 475 -11.24 27.54 19.59
CA TRP A 475 -12.06 28.24 18.60
C TRP A 475 -11.43 29.60 18.29
N LEU A 476 -11.01 29.78 17.03
CA LEU A 476 -10.30 30.95 16.54
C LEU A 476 -11.01 31.59 15.35
N ASP A 477 -10.89 32.91 15.21
CA ASP A 477 -11.21 33.59 13.95
C ASP A 477 -10.22 33.13 12.87
N ALA A 478 -10.73 32.61 11.76
CA ALA A 478 -9.90 31.97 10.74
C ALA A 478 -9.08 32.97 9.90
N ALA A 479 -9.42 34.27 9.87
CA ALA A 479 -8.62 35.26 9.14
C ALA A 479 -7.43 35.77 9.97
N THR A 480 -7.62 35.94 11.28
CA THR A 480 -6.70 36.66 12.18
C THR A 480 -6.06 35.81 13.28
N GLY A 481 -6.63 34.63 13.56
CA GLY A 481 -6.22 33.77 14.66
C GLY A 481 -6.63 34.26 16.04
N ARG A 482 -7.52 35.25 16.11
CA ARG A 482 -8.07 35.77 17.36
C ARG A 482 -8.85 34.70 18.14
N PRO A 483 -8.62 34.53 19.46
CA PRO A 483 -9.54 33.82 20.34
C PRO A 483 -11.01 34.24 20.16
N LEU A 484 -11.89 33.29 19.84
CA LEU A 484 -13.34 33.50 19.87
C LEU A 484 -13.83 33.39 21.31
N SER A 485 -13.43 34.35 22.15
CA SER A 485 -13.70 34.32 23.59
C SER A 485 -15.18 34.53 23.93
N GLY A 486 -15.68 33.74 24.88
CA GLY A 486 -17.06 33.84 25.36
C GLY A 486 -18.13 33.39 24.37
N LEU A 487 -17.74 32.72 23.27
CA LEU A 487 -18.61 32.11 22.26
C LEU A 487 -19.44 31.00 22.91
N GLU A 488 -20.76 31.10 22.80
CA GLU A 488 -21.67 30.01 23.20
C GLU A 488 -21.74 28.95 22.10
N LEU A 489 -21.48 27.70 22.49
CA LEU A 489 -21.51 26.53 21.63
C LEU A 489 -22.67 25.63 22.06
N ALA A 490 -23.55 25.28 21.14
CA ALA A 490 -24.51 24.20 21.34
C ALA A 490 -23.80 22.84 21.21
N ARG A 491 -24.03 21.95 22.17
CA ARG A 491 -23.47 20.59 22.18
C ARG A 491 -24.57 19.57 21.93
N TYR A 492 -24.48 18.83 20.83
CA TYR A 492 -25.43 17.77 20.47
C TYR A 492 -24.79 16.40 20.65
N ARG A 493 -25.44 15.46 21.35
CA ARG A 493 -24.89 14.12 21.62
C ARG A 493 -25.51 13.06 20.71
N TYR A 494 -24.65 12.28 20.07
CA TYR A 494 -25.02 11.12 19.24
C TYR A 494 -25.13 9.83 20.07
N ASP A 495 -26.10 8.96 19.75
CA ASP A 495 -26.16 7.58 20.23
C ASP A 495 -25.96 6.61 19.05
N GLN A 496 -24.72 6.16 18.89
CA GLN A 496 -24.32 5.24 17.82
C GLN A 496 -24.98 3.86 17.92
N ARG A 497 -25.55 3.46 19.08
CA ARG A 497 -26.17 2.13 19.24
C ARG A 497 -27.59 2.05 18.67
N HIS A 498 -28.26 3.18 18.50
CA HIS A 498 -29.68 3.24 18.16
C HIS A 498 -30.02 3.99 16.86
N GLN A 499 -29.00 4.43 16.10
CA GLN A 499 -29.16 5.28 14.90
C GLN A 499 -30.05 6.51 15.15
N SER A 500 -30.12 6.98 16.40
CA SER A 500 -31.07 8.00 16.82
C SER A 500 -30.53 9.41 16.57
N LEU A 501 -31.46 10.35 16.47
CA LEU A 501 -31.20 11.75 16.16
C LEU A 501 -30.36 12.38 17.30
N PRO A 502 -29.29 13.12 17.01
CA PRO A 502 -28.48 13.73 18.06
C PRO A 502 -29.29 14.76 18.84
N THR A 503 -29.23 14.66 20.16
CA THR A 503 -30.04 15.46 21.09
C THR A 503 -29.21 16.58 21.70
N LEU A 504 -29.80 17.76 21.93
CA LEU A 504 -29.12 18.87 22.59
C LEU A 504 -28.76 18.44 24.03
N ALA A 505 -27.46 18.27 24.28
CA ALA A 505 -26.88 17.77 25.53
C ALA A 505 -26.30 18.89 26.41
N GLY A 506 -26.53 20.15 26.03
CA GLY A 506 -26.15 21.34 26.78
C GLY A 506 -25.56 22.45 25.90
N SER A 507 -25.08 23.50 26.57
CA SER A 507 -24.27 24.57 25.96
C SER A 507 -22.93 24.69 26.68
N LEU A 508 -21.87 24.90 25.91
CA LEU A 508 -20.53 25.24 26.40
C LEU A 508 -20.25 26.71 26.12
N ARG A 509 -19.23 27.26 26.78
CA ARG A 509 -18.72 28.60 26.51
C ARG A 509 -17.20 28.58 26.44
N THR A 510 -16.62 29.22 25.43
CA THR A 510 -15.18 29.33 25.30
C THR A 510 -14.59 30.30 26.33
N ASP A 511 -13.36 30.03 26.76
CA ASP A 511 -12.60 30.90 27.69
C ASP A 511 -11.98 32.14 26.99
N SER A 512 -11.05 32.84 27.66
CA SER A 512 -10.34 34.00 27.10
C SER A 512 -9.39 33.67 25.95
N LEU A 513 -8.94 32.41 25.84
CA LEU A 513 -8.09 31.89 24.76
C LEU A 513 -8.91 31.17 23.67
N GLY A 514 -10.24 31.19 23.76
CA GLY A 514 -11.13 30.51 22.81
C GLY A 514 -11.26 29.02 23.07
N LEU A 515 -10.76 28.51 24.19
CA LEU A 515 -10.72 27.09 24.52
C LEU A 515 -12.02 26.61 25.13
N ILE A 516 -12.35 25.35 24.84
CA ILE A 516 -13.20 24.50 25.67
C ILE A 516 -12.42 23.24 26.05
N LEU A 517 -12.73 22.66 27.21
CA LEU A 517 -12.27 21.34 27.62
C LEU A 517 -13.47 20.40 27.61
N LEU A 518 -13.39 19.32 26.83
CA LEU A 518 -14.39 18.26 26.77
C LEU A 518 -13.76 16.93 27.15
N ASP A 519 -14.47 16.10 27.92
CA ASP A 519 -14.08 14.71 28.12
C ASP A 519 -13.96 13.99 26.76
N ARG A 520 -12.97 13.12 26.58
CA ARG A 520 -12.63 12.47 25.30
C ARG A 520 -13.79 11.62 24.77
N ARG A 521 -14.53 10.93 25.65
CA ARG A 521 -15.72 10.14 25.27
C ARG A 521 -16.91 11.03 24.96
N GLU A 522 -17.03 12.18 25.62
CA GLU A 522 -18.00 13.20 25.23
C GLU A 522 -17.62 13.85 23.88
N SER A 523 -16.34 14.15 23.64
CA SER A 523 -15.81 14.74 22.40
C SER A 523 -16.08 13.86 21.19
N GLN A 524 -15.77 12.56 21.29
CA GLN A 524 -16.06 11.54 20.27
C GLN A 524 -17.56 11.25 20.04
N ARG A 525 -18.45 11.83 20.85
CA ARG A 525 -19.91 11.63 20.76
C ARG A 525 -20.68 12.94 20.66
N SER A 526 -19.98 14.07 20.58
CA SER A 526 -20.56 15.40 20.59
C SER A 526 -20.26 16.15 19.32
N VAL A 527 -21.31 16.69 18.71
CA VAL A 527 -21.21 17.68 17.66
C VAL A 527 -21.30 19.07 18.29
N LEU A 528 -20.43 19.98 17.86
CA LEU A 528 -20.37 21.35 18.35
C LEU A 528 -20.67 22.35 17.24
N GLN A 529 -21.49 23.36 17.54
CA GLN A 529 -21.81 24.47 16.64
C GLN A 529 -22.03 25.75 17.44
N ALA A 530 -21.76 26.91 16.84
CA ALA A 530 -22.08 28.21 17.42
C ALA A 530 -23.59 28.37 17.66
N ARG A 531 -24.01 28.67 18.89
CA ARG A 531 -25.42 28.71 19.30
C ARG A 531 -26.24 29.79 18.57
N ASP A 532 -25.59 30.87 18.17
CA ASP A 532 -26.18 31.99 17.42
C ASP A 532 -26.27 31.73 15.90
N LEU A 533 -25.71 30.61 15.41
CA LEU A 533 -25.68 30.23 13.99
C LEU A 533 -25.13 31.32 13.05
N ARG A 534 -24.29 32.23 13.60
CA ARG A 534 -23.62 33.29 12.83
C ARG A 534 -22.63 32.73 11.81
N ASP A 535 -22.09 31.57 12.15
CA ASP A 535 -21.11 30.81 11.40
C ASP A 535 -21.63 29.38 11.21
N PRO A 536 -21.47 28.77 10.03
CA PRO A 536 -22.05 27.46 9.77
C PRO A 536 -21.22 26.31 10.36
N LEU A 537 -19.97 26.55 10.80
CA LEU A 537 -19.04 25.51 11.24
C LEU A 537 -19.64 24.58 12.30
N ARG A 538 -19.79 23.33 11.87
CA ARG A 538 -20.19 22.19 12.68
C ARG A 538 -18.99 21.25 12.80
N VAL A 539 -18.49 21.07 14.02
CA VAL A 539 -17.36 20.19 14.32
C VAL A 539 -17.91 18.83 14.75
N GLU A 540 -17.65 17.81 13.93
CA GLU A 540 -17.94 16.40 14.18
C GLU A 540 -16.62 15.64 14.28
N ASP A 541 -16.58 14.59 15.10
CA ASP A 541 -15.36 13.82 15.36
C ASP A 541 -15.66 12.32 15.16
N TYR A 542 -14.99 11.73 14.18
CA TYR A 542 -15.07 10.31 13.85
C TYR A 542 -13.65 9.71 13.87
N GLY A 543 -13.18 9.35 15.06
CA GLY A 543 -11.85 8.75 15.26
C GLY A 543 -11.84 7.61 16.28
N TYR A 544 -11.47 6.41 15.82
CA TYR A 544 -10.81 5.40 16.65
C TYR A 544 -9.29 5.50 16.43
N ASP A 545 -8.54 4.85 17.31
CA ASP A 545 -7.07 4.67 17.27
C ASP A 545 -6.22 5.90 17.63
N GLU A 546 -6.32 6.32 18.90
CA GLU A 546 -5.12 6.64 19.70
C GLU A 546 -5.45 6.54 21.20
N GLU A 547 -4.86 5.55 21.90
CA GLU A 547 -4.94 5.44 23.37
C GLU A 547 -4.14 6.58 24.03
N PRO A 548 -4.76 7.45 24.86
CA PRO A 548 -4.04 8.51 25.53
C PRO A 548 -3.13 7.98 26.64
N GLN A 549 -1.94 8.56 26.73
CA GLN A 549 -1.11 8.47 27.94
C GLN A 549 -1.85 9.15 29.12
N PRO A 550 -1.85 8.56 30.33
CA PRO A 550 -2.59 9.07 31.48
C PRO A 550 -1.99 10.35 32.10
N ALA A 551 -2.75 10.94 33.04
CA ALA A 551 -2.47 12.23 33.67
C ALA A 551 -1.20 12.15 34.49
N ILE A 552 -0.29 13.11 34.30
CA ILE A 552 1.00 13.06 34.96
C ILE A 552 0.96 13.81 36.28
N ASP A 553 0.75 13.02 37.32
CA ASP A 553 1.13 13.36 38.68
C ASP A 553 2.66 13.37 38.78
N PHE A 554 3.24 14.46 39.29
CA PHE A 554 4.69 14.62 39.46
C PHE A 554 5.26 13.72 40.58
N ALA A 555 4.40 13.19 41.46
CA ALA A 555 4.75 12.14 42.41
C ALA A 555 4.55 10.72 41.84
N ALA A 556 3.94 10.56 40.66
CA ALA A 556 3.67 9.25 40.10
C ALA A 556 4.97 8.52 39.73
N ARG A 557 5.00 7.26 40.16
CA ARG A 557 6.00 6.27 39.79
C ARG A 557 5.39 5.23 38.88
N GLY A 558 6.16 4.81 37.90
CA GLY A 558 5.74 3.82 36.93
C GLY A 558 6.76 2.73 36.74
N LEU A 559 6.27 1.50 36.58
CA LEU A 559 7.11 0.37 36.25
C LEU A 559 7.35 0.32 34.73
N ARG A 560 8.59 -0.02 34.37
CA ARG A 560 9.03 -0.39 33.02
C ARG A 560 9.74 -1.73 33.06
N LEU A 561 9.74 -2.40 31.90
CA LEU A 561 10.24 -3.75 31.74
C LEU A 561 11.05 -3.84 30.43
N TRP A 562 12.18 -4.54 30.47
CA TRP A 562 12.98 -4.90 29.30
C TRP A 562 13.28 -6.39 29.32
N VAL A 563 13.25 -7.05 28.15
CA VAL A 563 13.60 -8.46 28.00
C VAL A 563 14.49 -8.66 26.77
N THR A 564 15.48 -9.54 26.90
CA THR A 564 16.40 -9.95 25.86
C THR A 564 16.88 -11.40 26.09
N THR A 565 17.68 -11.92 25.17
CA THR A 565 18.22 -13.28 25.16
C THR A 565 19.74 -13.24 24.96
N ASP A 566 20.48 -14.27 25.40
CA ASP A 566 21.96 -14.28 25.24
C ASP A 566 22.42 -14.27 23.77
N ARG A 567 21.58 -14.72 22.84
CA ARG A 567 21.85 -14.76 21.39
C ARG A 567 20.65 -14.27 20.60
N PRO A 568 20.85 -13.77 19.37
CA PRO A 568 19.77 -13.52 18.41
C PRO A 568 19.21 -14.80 17.78
N ALA A 569 19.94 -15.92 17.82
CA ALA A 569 19.54 -17.20 17.23
C ALA A 569 20.01 -18.42 18.03
N TYR A 570 19.16 -19.45 18.03
CA TYR A 570 19.34 -20.74 18.71
C TYR A 570 19.10 -21.91 17.74
N ARG A 571 19.55 -23.11 18.11
CA ARG A 571 19.19 -24.38 17.46
C ARG A 571 18.21 -25.17 18.33
N PRO A 572 17.41 -26.09 17.76
CA PRO A 572 16.58 -27.01 18.56
C PRO A 572 17.39 -27.77 19.60
N GLY A 573 16.80 -28.04 20.77
CA GLY A 573 17.47 -28.67 21.92
C GLY A 573 18.38 -27.75 22.75
N GLN A 574 18.68 -26.52 22.31
CA GLN A 574 19.52 -25.58 23.06
C GLN A 574 18.77 -24.91 24.22
N VAL A 575 19.51 -24.58 25.27
CA VAL A 575 19.03 -23.72 26.36
C VAL A 575 19.08 -22.27 25.92
N MET A 576 17.92 -21.61 25.91
CA MET A 576 17.77 -20.17 25.76
C MET A 576 17.90 -19.51 27.13
N TYR A 577 18.88 -18.62 27.30
CA TYR A 577 19.01 -17.80 28.50
C TYR A 577 18.32 -16.46 28.28
N ILE A 578 17.32 -16.19 29.11
CA ILE A 578 16.48 -14.98 29.08
C ILE A 578 16.95 -14.05 30.18
N TYR A 579 17.15 -12.79 29.84
CA TYR A 579 17.54 -11.73 30.78
C TYR A 579 16.58 -10.55 30.65
N GLY A 580 16.32 -9.87 31.75
CA GLY A 580 15.55 -8.64 31.73
C GLY A 580 15.75 -7.78 32.95
N GLU A 581 15.28 -6.54 32.85
CA GLU A 581 15.38 -5.54 33.90
C GLU A 581 14.00 -4.89 34.12
N ALA A 582 13.60 -4.81 35.39
CA ALA A 582 12.42 -4.11 35.86
C ALA A 582 12.86 -2.84 36.62
N VAL A 583 12.34 -1.68 36.22
CA VAL A 583 12.78 -0.38 36.76
C VAL A 583 11.56 0.44 37.18
N ASP A 584 11.64 0.98 38.39
CA ASP A 584 10.76 2.02 38.91
C ASP A 584 11.28 3.35 38.35
N VAL A 585 10.57 3.89 37.36
CA VAL A 585 10.88 5.18 36.76
C VAL A 585 9.99 6.26 37.37
N GLY A 586 10.63 7.20 38.07
CA GLY A 586 10.01 8.45 38.48
C GLY A 586 9.78 9.42 37.30
N PHE A 587 9.36 10.63 37.64
CA PHE A 587 9.12 11.69 36.68
C PHE A 587 10.39 12.09 35.90
N LEU A 588 11.54 12.27 36.57
CA LEU A 588 12.83 12.57 35.93
C LEU A 588 13.65 11.29 35.72
N ALA A 589 14.47 11.23 34.67
CA ALA A 589 15.32 10.06 34.39
C ALA A 589 16.27 9.73 35.55
N ARG A 590 16.81 10.76 36.23
CA ARG A 590 17.65 10.64 37.45
C ARG A 590 16.93 10.07 38.68
N GLN A 591 15.60 9.90 38.64
CA GLN A 591 14.81 9.28 39.72
C GLN A 591 14.58 7.79 39.49
N ALA A 592 15.04 7.21 38.37
CA ALA A 592 14.93 5.79 38.08
C ALA A 592 15.69 4.94 39.12
N ARG A 593 15.07 3.84 39.55
CA ARG A 593 15.63 2.90 40.53
C ARG A 593 15.26 1.45 40.16
N PRO A 594 16.05 0.45 40.55
CA PRO A 594 15.65 -0.96 40.54
C PRO A 594 14.23 -1.20 41.06
N ALA A 595 13.35 -1.79 40.25
CA ALA A 595 12.05 -2.26 40.74
C ALA A 595 12.24 -3.65 41.36
N ARG A 596 12.47 -3.69 42.66
CA ARG A 596 12.79 -4.93 43.40
C ARG A 596 11.54 -5.79 43.63
N GLY A 597 11.72 -7.11 43.60
CA GLY A 597 10.71 -8.09 44.01
C GLY A 597 9.45 -8.16 43.15
N GLN A 598 9.43 -7.50 41.98
CA GLN A 598 8.27 -7.49 41.08
C GLN A 598 8.07 -8.86 40.45
N ARG A 599 6.80 -9.33 40.43
CA ARG A 599 6.40 -10.58 39.79
C ARG A 599 6.20 -10.35 38.29
N ILE A 600 6.93 -11.11 37.47
CA ILE A 600 6.96 -10.95 36.02
C ILE A 600 6.69 -12.30 35.38
N ARG A 601 5.67 -12.39 34.54
CA ARG A 601 5.39 -13.57 33.72
C ARG A 601 6.10 -13.47 32.38
N LEU A 602 6.87 -14.50 32.08
CA LEU A 602 7.50 -14.73 30.79
C LEU A 602 6.63 -15.72 30.01
N GLU A 603 6.48 -15.45 28.71
CA GLU A 603 5.68 -16.24 27.76
C GLU A 603 6.48 -16.34 26.46
N LEU A 604 6.87 -17.55 26.08
CA LEU A 604 7.53 -17.85 24.81
C LEU A 604 6.52 -18.52 23.89
N SER A 605 6.28 -17.93 22.72
CA SER A 605 5.41 -18.48 21.68
C SER A 605 6.19 -18.81 20.41
N ASP A 606 5.66 -19.75 19.63
CA ASP A 606 6.21 -20.17 18.35
C ASP A 606 5.81 -19.24 17.18
N VAL A 607 6.11 -19.68 15.95
CA VAL A 607 5.77 -18.98 14.70
C VAL A 607 4.28 -18.87 14.42
N HIS A 608 3.45 -19.78 14.97
CA HIS A 608 1.99 -19.75 14.85
C HIS A 608 1.32 -18.96 15.98
N GLY A 609 2.08 -18.62 17.03
CA GLY A 609 1.59 -17.95 18.23
C GLY A 609 1.12 -18.91 19.33
N GLU A 610 1.36 -20.21 19.17
CA GLU A 610 1.13 -21.20 20.23
C GLU A 610 2.12 -21.01 21.37
N LEU A 611 1.68 -21.21 22.62
CA LEU A 611 2.51 -20.99 23.80
C LEU A 611 3.38 -22.22 24.07
N LEU A 612 4.69 -22.08 23.84
CA LEU A 612 5.69 -23.14 24.09
C LEU A 612 6.02 -23.26 25.58
N TRP A 613 6.17 -22.12 26.27
CA TRP A 613 6.57 -22.08 27.67
C TRP A 613 6.07 -20.80 28.35
N SER A 614 5.72 -20.91 29.62
CA SER A 614 5.46 -19.76 30.48
C SER A 614 5.94 -20.01 31.90
N GLU A 615 6.57 -19.00 32.49
CA GLU A 615 7.10 -19.03 33.85
C GLU A 615 6.90 -17.68 34.53
N GLU A 616 6.83 -17.67 35.85
CA GLU A 616 6.72 -16.45 36.65
C GLU A 616 7.99 -16.26 37.50
N VAL A 617 8.76 -15.23 37.17
CA VAL A 617 10.02 -14.87 37.84
C VAL A 617 9.84 -13.65 38.74
N ARG A 618 10.84 -13.39 39.60
CA ARG A 618 10.90 -12.17 40.42
C ARG A 618 12.21 -11.42 40.15
N SER A 619 12.12 -10.09 40.20
CA SER A 619 13.29 -9.21 40.08
C SER A 619 14.09 -9.11 41.39
N ASP A 620 15.41 -9.05 41.26
CA ASP A 620 16.37 -8.95 42.36
C ASP A 620 16.56 -7.52 42.91
N GLU A 621 17.57 -7.29 43.75
CA GLU A 621 17.88 -5.97 44.32
C GLU A 621 18.35 -4.92 43.30
N LEU A 622 18.80 -5.36 42.12
CA LEU A 622 19.18 -4.53 40.98
C LEU A 622 18.03 -4.44 39.95
N GLY A 623 16.88 -5.04 40.23
CA GLY A 623 15.71 -5.05 39.35
C GLY A 623 15.82 -6.11 38.24
N ARG A 624 16.88 -6.91 38.24
CA ARG A 624 17.16 -7.91 37.20
C ARG A 624 16.36 -9.16 37.44
N TYR A 625 15.94 -9.79 36.36
CA TYR A 625 15.36 -11.12 36.38
C TYR A 625 15.96 -11.94 35.24
N HIS A 626 15.98 -13.24 35.42
CA HIS A 626 16.45 -14.18 34.41
C HIS A 626 15.64 -15.47 34.48
N ALA A 627 15.64 -16.19 33.37
CA ALA A 627 15.12 -17.56 33.27
C ALA A 627 15.95 -18.32 32.25
N SER A 628 15.85 -19.64 32.26
CA SER A 628 16.44 -20.49 31.23
C SER A 628 15.43 -21.55 30.80
N HIS A 629 15.13 -21.59 29.50
CA HIS A 629 14.23 -22.59 28.94
C HIS A 629 14.99 -23.44 27.92
N GLN A 630 14.92 -24.76 28.05
CA GLN A 630 15.45 -25.65 27.03
C GLN A 630 14.41 -25.79 25.91
N LEU A 631 14.76 -25.30 24.72
CA LEU A 631 13.93 -25.44 23.54
C LEU A 631 13.82 -26.91 23.16
N ALA A 632 12.61 -27.39 22.91
CA ALA A 632 12.40 -28.77 22.51
C ALA A 632 13.01 -29.02 21.12
N THR A 633 13.44 -30.25 20.85
CA THR A 633 14.00 -30.66 19.54
C THR A 633 12.97 -30.53 18.40
N GLU A 634 11.70 -30.65 18.75
CA GLU A 634 10.53 -30.61 17.90
C GLU A 634 9.89 -29.21 17.81
N THR A 635 10.49 -28.18 18.43
CA THR A 635 10.02 -26.79 18.27
C THR A 635 10.23 -26.32 16.83
N LEU A 636 9.18 -25.73 16.25
CA LEU A 636 9.17 -25.25 14.87
C LEU A 636 10.24 -24.17 14.61
N LEU A 637 11.01 -24.35 13.54
CA LEU A 637 12.01 -23.38 13.09
C LEU A 637 11.35 -22.06 12.64
N GLY A 638 12.01 -20.94 12.92
CA GLY A 638 11.57 -19.60 12.55
C GLY A 638 11.69 -18.58 13.68
N GLN A 639 10.96 -17.47 13.60
CA GLN A 639 11.00 -16.41 14.62
C GLN A 639 10.08 -16.77 15.80
N LEU A 640 10.67 -16.97 16.98
CA LEU A 640 9.95 -17.12 18.22
C LEU A 640 9.57 -15.74 18.79
N ARG A 641 8.53 -15.69 19.62
CA ARG A 641 8.06 -14.47 20.28
C ARG A 641 8.14 -14.62 21.78
N LEU A 642 9.12 -13.95 22.40
CA LEU A 642 9.24 -13.85 23.85
C LEU A 642 8.54 -12.58 24.34
N ARG A 643 7.62 -12.73 25.30
CA ARG A 643 6.90 -11.64 25.96
C ARG A 643 7.16 -11.69 27.47
N ALA A 644 7.39 -10.54 28.08
CA ALA A 644 7.45 -10.36 29.52
C ALA A 644 6.34 -9.38 29.96
N ARG A 645 5.63 -9.67 31.06
CA ARG A 645 4.55 -8.83 31.60
C ARG A 645 4.50 -8.86 33.14
N PHE A 646 4.14 -7.75 33.78
CA PHE A 646 3.93 -7.74 35.24
C PHE A 646 2.68 -8.54 35.65
N VAL A 647 2.73 -9.15 36.84
CA VAL A 647 1.61 -9.90 37.44
C VAL A 647 1.04 -9.12 38.62
N GLU A 648 -0.28 -8.87 38.58
CA GLU A 648 -1.07 -8.13 39.59
C GLU A 648 -0.61 -6.68 39.85
N PRO A 649 -0.84 -5.78 38.88
CA PRO A 649 -0.34 -4.41 38.88
C PRO A 649 -1.12 -3.44 39.82
N GLN A 650 -0.99 -3.56 41.13
CA GLN A 650 -1.66 -2.67 42.10
C GLN A 650 -0.75 -1.51 42.58
N GLY A 651 -1.24 -0.27 42.51
CA GLY A 651 -0.63 0.91 43.17
C GLY A 651 0.37 1.76 42.38
N TYR A 652 0.67 1.44 41.11
CA TYR A 652 1.61 2.21 40.26
C TYR A 652 0.95 2.68 38.95
N GLN A 653 1.44 3.79 38.36
CA GLN A 653 1.01 4.23 37.03
C GLN A 653 1.91 3.60 35.94
N TYR A 654 1.41 2.63 35.18
CA TYR A 654 2.23 1.89 34.23
C TYR A 654 2.62 2.74 33.02
N ARG A 655 3.93 2.82 32.73
CA ARG A 655 4.46 3.45 31.52
C ARG A 655 4.77 2.43 30.42
N GLN A 656 5.05 1.17 30.78
CA GLN A 656 5.22 0.06 29.85
C GLN A 656 4.94 -1.25 30.59
N THR A 657 3.77 -1.84 30.37
CA THR A 657 3.30 -3.06 31.05
C THR A 657 3.93 -4.35 30.50
N GLU A 658 4.46 -4.30 29.28
CA GLU A 658 5.03 -5.46 28.58
C GLU A 658 6.32 -5.12 27.81
N ALA A 659 7.17 -6.13 27.69
CA ALA A 659 8.36 -6.13 26.84
C ALA A 659 8.32 -7.33 25.89
N LYS A 660 8.92 -7.20 24.70
CA LYS A 660 8.93 -8.22 23.65
C LYS A 660 10.33 -8.38 23.07
N ALA A 661 10.73 -9.61 22.77
CA ALA A 661 11.94 -9.97 22.03
C ALA A 661 11.62 -11.07 21.00
N PHE A 662 12.42 -11.13 19.93
CA PHE A 662 12.13 -11.96 18.75
C PHE A 662 13.34 -12.84 18.33
N PRO A 663 13.79 -13.78 19.18
CA PRO A 663 14.89 -14.68 18.85
C PRO A 663 14.51 -15.64 17.71
N GLN A 664 15.47 -16.05 16.89
CA GLN A 664 15.25 -17.03 15.82
C GLN A 664 15.66 -18.45 16.25
N LEU A 665 14.91 -19.45 15.79
CA LEU A 665 15.24 -20.86 15.90
C LEU A 665 15.58 -21.40 14.52
N LEU A 666 16.86 -21.74 14.30
CA LEU A 666 17.42 -22.14 13.01
C LEU A 666 18.45 -23.26 13.19
N GLU A 667 18.53 -24.18 12.23
CA GLU A 667 19.73 -24.99 12.04
C GLU A 667 20.73 -24.22 11.18
N TYR A 668 21.95 -24.01 11.68
CA TYR A 668 23.00 -23.27 10.96
C TYR A 668 24.38 -23.90 11.19
N LYS A 669 25.20 -23.98 10.14
CA LYS A 669 26.62 -24.37 10.21
C LYS A 669 27.49 -23.12 10.35
N ARG A 670 28.70 -23.24 10.90
CA ARG A 670 29.73 -22.18 10.79
C ARG A 670 30.34 -22.26 9.38
N HIS A 671 30.27 -21.17 8.62
CA HIS A 671 30.85 -21.09 7.28
C HIS A 671 32.37 -21.36 7.33
N ALA A 672 32.85 -22.16 6.39
CA ALA A 672 34.27 -22.46 6.14
C ALA A 672 34.82 -21.74 4.89
N ILE A 673 33.94 -21.05 4.15
CA ILE A 673 34.22 -20.35 2.89
C ILE A 673 33.84 -18.88 3.04
N GLU A 674 34.66 -18.01 2.47
CA GLU A 674 34.48 -16.57 2.39
C GLU A 674 34.32 -16.15 0.92
N LEU A 675 33.34 -15.28 0.68
CA LEU A 675 32.99 -14.76 -0.64
C LEU A 675 33.04 -13.23 -0.61
N GLU A 676 34.00 -12.67 -1.35
CA GLU A 676 34.18 -11.24 -1.54
C GLU A 676 33.66 -10.79 -2.91
N LEU A 677 33.12 -9.57 -2.98
CA LEU A 677 32.63 -8.93 -4.20
C LEU A 677 33.25 -7.53 -4.30
N GLU A 678 33.89 -7.23 -5.42
CA GLU A 678 34.45 -5.91 -5.71
C GLU A 678 33.41 -5.07 -6.46
N GLU A 679 33.18 -3.83 -6.00
CA GLU A 679 32.30 -2.91 -6.71
C GLU A 679 33.02 -2.34 -7.96
N PRO A 680 32.40 -2.37 -9.17
CA PRO A 680 32.98 -1.75 -10.36
C PRO A 680 33.16 -0.23 -10.20
N PRO A 681 34.12 0.38 -10.91
CA PRO A 681 34.42 1.81 -10.75
C PRO A 681 33.24 2.68 -11.22
N ARG A 682 32.63 3.41 -10.28
CA ARG A 682 31.60 4.44 -10.55
C ARG A 682 32.23 5.65 -11.28
N PRO A 683 31.53 6.33 -12.22
CA PRO A 683 30.11 6.21 -12.55
C PRO A 683 29.76 5.01 -13.42
N TYR A 684 28.45 4.74 -13.47
CA TYR A 684 27.84 3.74 -14.33
C TYR A 684 27.09 4.46 -15.46
N PRO A 685 27.65 4.55 -16.69
CA PRO A 685 26.91 5.08 -17.83
C PRO A 685 25.67 4.22 -18.10
N ALA A 686 24.54 4.85 -18.47
CA ALA A 686 23.25 4.17 -18.58
C ALA A 686 23.26 2.94 -19.53
N ASP A 687 24.13 2.95 -20.54
CA ASP A 687 24.26 1.91 -21.56
C ASP A 687 25.59 1.15 -21.51
N ALA A 688 26.30 1.16 -20.37
CA ALA A 688 27.59 0.49 -20.24
C ALA A 688 27.50 -1.00 -19.91
N LEU A 689 28.51 -1.75 -20.37
CA LEU A 689 28.86 -3.08 -19.87
C LEU A 689 29.80 -2.94 -18.68
N LEU A 690 29.30 -3.26 -17.48
CA LEU A 690 30.10 -3.36 -16.26
C LEU A 690 30.58 -4.80 -16.03
N SER A 691 31.58 -4.96 -15.16
CA SER A 691 32.01 -6.26 -14.66
C SER A 691 32.19 -6.21 -13.14
N VAL A 692 31.31 -6.90 -12.40
CA VAL A 692 31.46 -7.11 -10.96
C VAL A 692 32.43 -8.27 -10.76
N LYS A 693 33.57 -8.03 -10.15
CA LYS A 693 34.53 -9.09 -9.82
C LYS A 693 34.23 -9.67 -8.46
N GLY A 694 34.65 -10.90 -8.23
CA GLY A 694 34.59 -11.51 -6.91
C GLY A 694 35.63 -12.58 -6.71
N GLN A 695 35.85 -12.94 -5.44
CA GLN A 695 36.84 -13.91 -5.03
C GLN A 695 36.27 -14.84 -3.97
N LEU A 696 36.55 -16.14 -4.13
CA LEU A 696 36.09 -17.21 -3.25
C LEU A 696 37.29 -17.94 -2.64
N ARG A 697 37.40 -17.90 -1.31
CA ARG A 697 38.50 -18.54 -0.56
C ARG A 697 37.94 -19.33 0.62
N ARG A 698 38.67 -20.36 1.07
CA ARG A 698 38.43 -20.97 2.38
C ARG A 698 39.00 -20.07 3.47
N LEU A 699 38.51 -20.19 4.70
CA LEU A 699 39.08 -19.45 5.85
C LEU A 699 40.55 -19.82 6.18
N SER A 700 41.10 -20.86 5.53
CA SER A 700 42.54 -21.17 5.49
C SER A 700 43.36 -20.25 4.57
N GLY A 701 42.71 -19.43 3.73
CA GLY A 701 43.31 -18.59 2.69
C GLY A 701 43.37 -19.26 1.30
N GLU A 702 43.05 -20.55 1.19
CA GLU A 702 43.12 -21.31 -0.06
C GLU A 702 42.01 -20.89 -1.05
N PRO A 703 42.28 -20.74 -2.35
CA PRO A 703 41.26 -20.46 -3.35
C PRO A 703 40.32 -21.67 -3.55
N VAL A 704 39.04 -21.40 -3.80
CA VAL A 704 38.06 -22.45 -4.11
C VAL A 704 37.80 -22.47 -5.62
N GLU A 705 38.47 -23.39 -6.33
CA GLU A 705 38.27 -23.63 -7.76
C GLU A 705 36.89 -24.29 -8.05
N ARG A 706 36.33 -24.06 -9.25
CA ARG A 706 35.15 -24.74 -9.84
C ARG A 706 33.82 -24.63 -9.10
N ALA A 707 33.76 -23.94 -7.96
CA ALA A 707 32.53 -23.68 -7.22
C ALA A 707 31.45 -23.09 -8.13
N ARG A 708 30.21 -23.54 -7.96
CA ARG A 708 29.05 -23.04 -8.69
C ARG A 708 28.60 -21.73 -8.07
N LEU A 709 28.61 -20.66 -8.85
CA LEU A 709 28.25 -19.32 -8.42
C LEU A 709 26.92 -18.94 -9.08
N ARG A 710 25.82 -18.88 -8.31
CA ARG A 710 24.56 -18.31 -8.80
C ARG A 710 24.56 -16.80 -8.52
N CYS A 711 24.47 -15.98 -9.55
CA CYS A 711 24.50 -14.52 -9.45
C CYS A 711 23.13 -13.97 -9.87
N VAL A 712 22.43 -13.34 -8.92
CA VAL A 712 21.05 -12.84 -9.05
C VAL A 712 21.04 -11.33 -8.86
N LEU A 713 20.72 -10.56 -9.90
CA LEU A 713 20.54 -9.11 -9.82
C LEU A 713 19.07 -8.77 -9.63
N ARG A 714 18.71 -8.22 -8.47
CA ARG A 714 17.38 -7.68 -8.15
C ARG A 714 17.35 -6.15 -8.33
N ALA A 715 16.25 -5.61 -8.83
CA ALA A 715 15.92 -4.19 -8.80
C ALA A 715 14.75 -3.95 -7.83
N GLU A 716 15.02 -3.17 -6.80
CA GLU A 716 14.08 -2.77 -5.74
C GLU A 716 13.55 -1.37 -6.07
N GLN A 717 12.24 -1.25 -6.25
CA GLN A 717 11.60 0.02 -6.56
C GLN A 717 11.56 0.93 -5.34
N LEU A 718 12.03 2.18 -5.50
CA LEU A 718 11.97 3.24 -4.50
C LEU A 718 10.66 4.04 -4.66
N TRP A 719 9.81 3.96 -3.64
CA TRP A 719 8.66 4.82 -3.26
C TRP A 719 7.91 5.62 -4.35
N ARG A 720 6.59 5.44 -4.45
CA ARG A 720 5.67 6.30 -5.23
C ARG A 720 4.98 7.36 -4.32
N PRO A 721 5.10 8.68 -4.57
CA PRO A 721 4.53 9.72 -3.69
C PRO A 721 2.99 9.75 -3.59
N TRP A 722 2.26 9.11 -4.51
CA TRP A 722 0.84 9.39 -4.74
C TRP A 722 -0.12 8.24 -4.37
N ARG A 723 0.35 7.18 -3.71
CA ARG A 723 -0.51 6.07 -3.24
C ARG A 723 -0.27 5.74 -1.76
N LEU A 724 -1.01 6.39 -0.86
CA LEU A 724 -1.18 5.90 0.52
C LEU A 724 -2.15 4.71 0.59
N ARG A 725 -1.77 3.57 0.00
CA ARG A 725 -2.25 2.21 0.34
C ARG A 725 -1.58 1.16 -0.54
N SER A 726 -1.19 0.04 0.11
CA SER A 726 -0.66 -1.21 -0.44
C SER A 726 0.81 -1.23 -0.88
N GLY A 727 1.54 -2.22 -0.36
CA GLY A 727 2.72 -2.85 -0.99
C GLY A 727 4.07 -2.16 -0.82
N TYR A 728 5.00 -2.86 -0.16
CA TYR A 728 6.35 -2.95 -0.75
C TYR A 728 6.20 -3.74 -2.06
N VAL A 729 6.62 -3.17 -3.19
CA VAL A 729 6.71 -3.91 -4.45
C VAL A 729 7.93 -4.83 -4.36
N SER A 730 7.82 -6.11 -4.71
CA SER A 730 8.93 -7.05 -4.54
C SER A 730 10.12 -6.75 -5.45
N PRO A 731 11.34 -7.14 -5.04
CA PRO A 731 12.54 -6.95 -5.86
C PRO A 731 12.47 -7.73 -7.18
N ARG A 732 12.37 -7.03 -8.32
CA ARG A 732 12.37 -7.62 -9.67
C ARG A 732 13.76 -8.16 -10.03
N VAL A 733 13.95 -9.47 -10.18
CA VAL A 733 15.21 -10.00 -10.75
C VAL A 733 15.30 -9.67 -12.23
N LEU A 734 16.41 -9.04 -12.61
CA LEU A 734 16.76 -8.65 -13.98
C LEU A 734 17.82 -9.58 -14.60
N LEU A 735 18.58 -10.30 -13.77
CA LEU A 735 19.57 -11.28 -14.22
C LEU A 735 19.68 -12.42 -13.19
N ASP A 736 19.56 -13.67 -13.62
CA ASP A 736 19.92 -14.86 -12.84
C ASP A 736 20.85 -15.71 -13.71
N SER A 737 22.13 -15.77 -13.33
CA SER A 737 23.18 -16.42 -14.11
C SER A 737 23.95 -17.41 -13.24
N THR A 738 24.55 -18.41 -13.88
CA THR A 738 25.47 -19.33 -13.19
C THR A 738 26.86 -19.27 -13.79
N LEU A 739 27.85 -18.99 -12.95
CA LEU A 739 29.26 -18.94 -13.26
C LEU A 739 30.00 -20.05 -12.49
N ARG A 740 31.29 -20.24 -12.81
CA ARG A 740 32.22 -21.04 -12.01
C ARG A 740 33.42 -20.20 -11.62
N SER A 741 33.97 -20.42 -10.43
CA SER A 741 35.24 -19.82 -10.03
C SER A 741 36.42 -20.43 -10.81
N GLY A 742 37.40 -19.59 -11.15
CA GLY A 742 38.67 -20.00 -11.75
C GLY A 742 39.58 -20.74 -10.76
N ALA A 743 40.74 -21.19 -11.25
CA ALA A 743 41.74 -21.91 -10.43
C ALA A 743 42.33 -21.07 -9.28
N ASP A 744 42.23 -19.74 -9.37
CA ASP A 744 42.62 -18.76 -8.35
C ASP A 744 41.44 -18.32 -7.45
N GLY A 745 40.29 -18.98 -7.59
CA GLY A 745 39.06 -18.65 -6.88
C GLY A 745 38.36 -17.37 -7.36
N THR A 746 38.84 -16.72 -8.44
CA THR A 746 38.24 -15.49 -8.95
C THR A 746 37.08 -15.74 -9.92
N PHE A 747 36.21 -14.76 -10.09
CA PHE A 747 35.18 -14.73 -11.12
C PHE A 747 34.82 -13.28 -11.51
N ALA A 748 34.15 -13.12 -12.65
CA ALA A 748 33.70 -11.85 -13.17
C ALA A 748 32.27 -11.98 -13.73
N LEU A 749 31.35 -11.18 -13.19
CA LEU A 749 29.94 -11.11 -13.61
C LEU A 749 29.74 -9.91 -14.54
N PRO A 750 29.47 -10.11 -15.84
CA PRO A 750 29.14 -9.02 -16.76
C PRO A 750 27.71 -8.51 -16.52
N LEU A 751 27.53 -7.19 -16.49
CA LEU A 751 26.23 -6.53 -16.36
C LEU A 751 26.05 -5.51 -17.51
N ASP A 752 25.12 -5.76 -18.44
CA ASP A 752 24.75 -4.82 -19.51
C ASP A 752 23.62 -3.90 -19.03
N LEU A 753 23.98 -2.68 -18.63
CA LEU A 753 23.03 -1.72 -18.06
C LEU A 753 21.94 -1.27 -19.04
N GLY A 754 22.28 -1.14 -20.33
CA GLY A 754 21.33 -0.76 -21.36
C GLY A 754 20.30 -1.86 -21.62
N SER A 755 20.66 -3.13 -21.44
CA SER A 755 19.70 -4.25 -21.46
C SER A 755 18.78 -4.25 -20.24
N LEU A 756 19.34 -4.03 -19.04
CA LEU A 756 18.63 -4.06 -17.76
C LEU A 756 17.64 -2.89 -17.64
N ARG A 757 18.02 -1.69 -18.11
CA ARG A 757 17.14 -0.50 -18.17
C ARG A 757 15.93 -0.75 -19.08
N ARG A 758 16.14 -1.31 -20.28
CA ARG A 758 15.06 -1.62 -21.23
C ARG A 758 14.07 -2.67 -20.72
N GLN A 759 14.47 -3.56 -19.81
CA GLN A 759 13.55 -4.51 -19.15
C GLN A 759 12.63 -3.84 -18.11
N LEU A 760 13.04 -2.69 -17.56
CA LEU A 760 12.23 -1.91 -16.61
C LEU A 760 11.29 -0.92 -17.32
N GLU A 761 11.72 -0.37 -18.45
CA GLU A 761 10.94 0.62 -19.24
C GLU A 761 9.79 0.01 -20.08
N GLN A 762 9.63 -1.32 -20.10
CA GLN A 762 8.59 -2.01 -20.87
C GLN A 762 7.18 -2.00 -20.24
N ASP A 763 7.05 -1.61 -18.95
CA ASP A 763 5.77 -1.41 -18.28
C ASP A 763 5.31 0.05 -18.35
N GLU A 764 4.23 0.34 -19.08
CA GLU A 764 3.69 1.72 -19.26
C GLU A 764 3.26 2.43 -17.96
N GLN A 765 3.23 1.73 -16.81
CA GLN A 765 2.87 2.30 -15.52
C GLN A 765 4.08 2.67 -14.63
N ASP A 766 5.32 2.41 -15.06
CA ASP A 766 6.49 2.36 -14.17
C ASP A 766 7.50 3.52 -14.34
N HIS A 767 7.08 4.74 -13.99
CA HIS A 767 7.97 5.91 -13.84
C HIS A 767 8.77 5.91 -12.51
N GLY A 768 9.20 4.74 -12.05
CA GLY A 768 9.84 4.55 -10.75
C GLY A 768 11.35 4.78 -10.74
N SER A 769 11.86 5.20 -9.58
CA SER A 769 13.29 5.07 -9.28
C SER A 769 13.60 3.65 -8.81
N TYR A 770 14.74 3.07 -9.21
CA TYR A 770 15.14 1.72 -8.80
C TYR A 770 16.51 1.71 -8.12
N SER A 771 16.72 0.73 -7.24
CA SER A 771 18.00 0.45 -6.59
C SER A 771 18.34 -1.02 -6.82
N TYR A 772 19.60 -1.35 -7.15
CA TYR A 772 19.92 -2.67 -7.69
C TYR A 772 20.79 -3.46 -6.71
N ARG A 773 20.55 -4.76 -6.59
CA ARG A 773 21.15 -5.64 -5.59
C ARG A 773 21.63 -6.93 -6.25
N VAL A 774 22.94 -7.09 -6.39
CA VAL A 774 23.60 -8.32 -6.86
C VAL A 774 23.75 -9.27 -5.67
N GLU A 775 23.03 -10.38 -5.68
CA GLU A 775 23.16 -11.48 -4.73
C GLU A 775 23.96 -12.60 -5.38
N VAL A 776 25.13 -12.95 -4.84
CA VAL A 776 25.96 -14.06 -5.31
C VAL A 776 25.95 -15.17 -4.27
N THR A 777 25.46 -16.35 -4.65
CA THR A 777 25.49 -17.58 -3.85
C THR A 777 26.51 -18.54 -4.44
N ALA A 778 27.62 -18.73 -3.74
CA ALA A 778 28.62 -19.74 -4.05
C ALA A 778 28.23 -21.10 -3.45
N THR A 779 28.52 -22.19 -4.17
CA THR A 779 28.39 -23.58 -3.73
C THR A 779 29.67 -24.34 -4.08
N ASP A 780 30.39 -24.89 -3.11
CA ASP A 780 31.59 -25.70 -3.39
C ASP A 780 31.25 -27.14 -3.81
N GLU A 781 32.27 -27.92 -4.21
CA GLU A 781 32.07 -29.32 -4.62
C GLU A 781 31.58 -30.23 -3.46
N GLY A 782 31.77 -29.81 -2.20
CA GLY A 782 31.22 -30.47 -1.02
C GLY A 782 29.77 -30.08 -0.72
N GLY A 783 29.16 -29.19 -1.51
CA GLY A 783 27.80 -28.70 -1.33
C GLY A 783 27.65 -27.61 -0.26
N GLU A 784 28.73 -27.05 0.28
CA GLU A 784 28.65 -25.93 1.21
C GLU A 784 28.30 -24.64 0.46
N THR A 785 27.25 -23.95 0.91
CA THR A 785 26.79 -22.70 0.32
C THR A 785 27.16 -21.49 1.16
N THR A 786 27.50 -20.38 0.50
CA THR A 786 27.72 -19.07 1.13
C THR A 786 27.23 -17.98 0.19
N GLN A 787 26.51 -17.00 0.74
CA GLN A 787 25.90 -15.91 -0.03
C GLN A 787 26.48 -14.56 0.38
N ARG A 788 26.71 -13.70 -0.61
CA ARG A 788 27.11 -12.30 -0.43
C ARG A 788 26.24 -11.40 -1.30
N THR A 789 26.04 -10.17 -0.84
CA THR A 789 25.20 -9.18 -1.52
C THR A 789 25.98 -7.90 -1.74
N LEU A 790 25.92 -7.35 -2.95
CA LEU A 790 26.49 -6.07 -3.36
C LEU A 790 25.39 -5.17 -3.92
N SER A 791 25.30 -3.94 -3.42
CA SER A 791 24.31 -2.96 -3.86
C SER A 791 24.90 -2.00 -4.91
N LEU A 792 24.26 -1.90 -6.07
CA LEU A 792 24.63 -1.02 -7.18
C LEU A 792 23.57 0.08 -7.40
N ALA A 793 23.96 1.34 -7.31
CA ALA A 793 23.07 2.46 -7.59
C ALA A 793 23.02 2.75 -9.10
N LEU A 794 21.93 2.37 -9.78
CA LEU A 794 21.74 2.52 -11.22
C LEU A 794 20.43 3.27 -11.52
N GLY A 795 20.48 4.39 -12.24
CA GLY A 795 19.30 5.16 -12.68
C GLY A 795 19.26 6.62 -12.23
N GLU A 796 18.34 7.39 -12.81
CA GLU A 796 18.15 8.85 -12.62
C GLU A 796 17.48 9.24 -11.27
N ALA A 797 17.64 8.38 -10.26
CA ALA A 797 17.04 8.54 -8.93
C ALA A 797 17.79 9.56 -8.06
N LEU A 798 17.88 10.81 -8.51
CA LEU A 798 18.42 11.91 -7.71
C LEU A 798 17.35 12.43 -6.75
N TRP A 799 17.27 11.84 -5.55
CA TRP A 799 16.53 12.46 -4.46
C TRP A 799 17.13 13.84 -4.15
N GLU A 800 16.27 14.78 -3.72
CA GLU A 800 16.74 16.08 -3.22
C GLU A 800 17.79 15.86 -2.12
N VAL A 801 18.98 16.45 -2.32
CA VAL A 801 20.01 16.49 -1.28
C VAL A 801 19.46 17.35 -0.14
N GLN A 802 19.21 16.71 1.00
CA GLN A 802 18.64 17.38 2.14
C GLN A 802 19.68 18.32 2.77
N LEU A 803 19.20 19.47 3.23
CA LEU A 803 19.98 20.44 3.97
C LEU A 803 19.17 20.83 5.20
N ASP A 804 19.67 20.48 6.38
CA ASP A 804 19.12 20.94 7.65
C ASP A 804 19.61 22.37 7.91
N LEU A 805 18.89 23.34 7.34
CA LEU A 805 19.10 24.77 7.51
C LEU A 805 17.86 25.35 8.21
N PRO A 806 17.97 25.80 9.48
CA PRO A 806 16.90 26.53 10.16
C PRO A 806 16.51 27.80 9.39
N GLU A 807 15.21 28.09 9.32
CA GLU A 807 14.69 29.25 8.57
C GLU A 807 15.02 30.61 9.23
N LEU A 808 15.52 30.61 10.47
CA LEU A 808 15.88 31.80 11.25
C LEU A 808 17.15 31.53 12.09
N LEU A 809 18.15 32.41 12.01
CA LEU A 809 19.41 32.33 12.77
C LEU A 809 19.83 33.69 13.34
N ASP A 810 20.50 33.66 14.49
CA ASP A 810 21.05 34.83 15.18
C ASP A 810 22.59 34.84 15.07
N VAL A 811 23.14 35.80 14.30
CA VAL A 811 24.59 35.94 14.04
C VAL A 811 25.37 36.46 15.25
N ALA A 812 24.69 36.91 16.31
CA ALA A 812 25.30 37.25 17.59
C ALA A 812 25.78 36.02 18.39
N ARG A 813 25.59 34.82 17.83
CA ARG A 813 25.86 33.51 18.43
C ARG A 813 26.70 32.65 17.47
N PRO A 814 27.31 31.55 17.95
CA PRO A 814 27.83 30.52 17.07
C PRO A 814 26.71 30.00 16.15
N LEU A 815 26.84 30.27 14.85
CA LEU A 815 25.95 29.76 13.82
C LEU A 815 26.18 28.25 13.63
N PRO A 816 25.16 27.47 13.25
CA PRO A 816 25.31 26.04 13.03
C PRO A 816 26.23 25.77 11.85
N GLU A 817 27.08 24.76 12.00
CA GLU A 817 27.67 24.08 10.84
C GLU A 817 26.55 23.34 10.11
N LEU A 818 26.44 23.57 8.80
CA LEU A 818 25.47 22.91 7.95
C LEU A 818 26.05 21.59 7.45
N ARG A 819 25.15 20.65 7.13
CA ARG A 819 25.49 19.37 6.50
C ARG A 819 24.49 19.09 5.40
N PHE A 820 25.01 18.76 4.22
CA PHE A 820 24.20 18.12 3.19
C PHE A 820 24.05 16.63 3.54
N THR A 821 22.84 16.12 3.57
CA THR A 821 22.52 14.72 3.86
C THR A 821 21.72 14.11 2.71
N TYR A 822 21.70 12.78 2.65
CA TYR A 822 20.92 12.03 1.68
C TYR A 822 20.16 10.94 2.43
N PRO A 823 18.81 10.87 2.33
CA PRO A 823 18.02 10.00 3.21
C PRO A 823 18.25 8.50 2.97
N VAL A 824 18.82 8.11 1.82
CA VAL A 824 19.14 6.70 1.49
C VAL A 824 20.65 6.46 1.59
N THR A 825 21.15 6.33 2.81
CA THR A 825 22.60 6.33 3.16
C THR A 825 23.42 5.19 2.56
N ALA A 826 22.80 4.10 2.09
CA ALA A 826 23.49 2.93 1.54
C ALA A 826 23.97 3.08 0.08
N TRP A 827 23.59 4.16 -0.62
CA TRP A 827 23.73 4.23 -2.10
C TRP A 827 24.59 5.39 -2.62
N VAL A 828 24.78 6.45 -1.83
CA VAL A 828 25.54 7.66 -2.24
C VAL A 828 26.90 7.71 -1.55
N ASP A 829 27.92 8.10 -2.32
CA ASP A 829 29.29 8.27 -1.85
C ASP A 829 29.39 9.46 -0.88
N SER A 830 29.97 9.25 0.30
CA SER A 830 30.22 10.33 1.28
C SER A 830 31.25 11.36 0.80
N THR A 831 31.96 11.09 -0.29
CA THR A 831 32.85 12.05 -0.96
C THR A 831 32.18 12.84 -2.09
N MET A 832 30.85 12.72 -2.28
CA MET A 832 30.11 13.46 -3.31
C MET A 832 30.25 14.97 -3.10
N ARG A 833 30.89 15.67 -4.05
CA ARG A 833 31.12 17.13 -3.99
C ARG A 833 29.81 17.90 -4.11
N VAL A 834 29.61 18.87 -3.23
CA VAL A 834 28.55 19.87 -3.31
C VAL A 834 29.19 21.25 -3.37
N ASP A 835 28.96 21.98 -4.46
CA ASP A 835 29.29 23.40 -4.56
C ASP A 835 28.13 24.19 -3.96
N TYR A 836 28.39 25.26 -3.19
CA TYR A 836 27.35 26.09 -2.59
C TYR A 836 27.66 27.58 -2.71
N GLU A 837 26.60 28.39 -2.76
CA GLU A 837 26.63 29.83 -2.98
C GLU A 837 25.57 30.51 -2.09
N LEU A 838 26.01 31.38 -1.18
CA LEU A 838 25.15 32.15 -0.28
C LEU A 838 24.91 33.55 -0.85
N TYR A 839 23.65 33.88 -1.11
CA TYR A 839 23.21 35.16 -1.68
C TYR A 839 22.44 36.04 -0.68
N GLU A 840 22.66 37.35 -0.76
CA GLU A 840 21.90 38.43 -0.12
C GLU A 840 21.16 39.19 -1.24
N GLY A 841 19.90 38.84 -1.49
CA GLY A 841 19.23 39.23 -2.75
C GLY A 841 19.99 38.66 -3.95
N ASP A 842 20.37 39.50 -4.92
CA ASP A 842 21.21 39.10 -6.07
C ASP A 842 22.72 39.12 -5.77
N ARG A 843 23.13 39.60 -4.57
CA ARG A 843 24.55 39.74 -4.22
C ARG A 843 25.11 38.43 -3.65
N LEU A 844 26.03 37.80 -4.37
CA LEU A 844 26.83 36.70 -3.83
C LEU A 844 27.67 37.20 -2.64
N ARG A 845 27.49 36.57 -1.47
CA ARG A 845 28.23 36.89 -0.23
C ARG A 845 29.38 35.93 0.01
N HIS A 846 29.16 34.65 -0.26
CA HIS A 846 30.16 33.61 -0.10
C HIS A 846 29.85 32.43 -1.03
N SER A 847 30.89 31.74 -1.48
CA SER A 847 30.76 30.46 -2.19
C SER A 847 31.87 29.53 -1.75
N GLY A 848 31.61 28.23 -1.84
CA GLY A 848 32.55 27.21 -1.40
C GLY A 848 32.20 25.83 -1.93
N GLN A 849 33.02 24.85 -1.55
CA GLN A 849 32.84 23.45 -1.90
C GLN A 849 32.91 22.62 -0.62
N THR A 850 32.05 21.62 -0.52
CA THR A 850 32.03 20.63 0.55
C THR A 850 31.76 19.24 -0.04
N ALA A 851 31.67 18.22 0.81
CA ALA A 851 31.16 16.90 0.43
C ALA A 851 29.95 16.50 1.29
N LEU A 852 29.18 15.52 0.81
CA LEU A 852 28.02 14.98 1.52
C LEU A 852 28.39 14.49 2.93
N GLY A 853 27.60 14.85 3.94
CA GLY A 853 27.82 14.49 5.35
C GLY A 853 28.91 15.28 6.07
N LEU A 854 29.81 15.97 5.35
CA LEU A 854 30.78 16.89 5.95
C LEU A 854 30.10 18.15 6.46
N ALA A 855 30.55 18.61 7.62
CA ALA A 855 30.19 19.89 8.18
C ALA A 855 30.87 21.02 7.38
N PHE A 856 30.10 22.07 7.07
CA PHE A 856 30.62 23.29 6.46
C PHE A 856 29.92 24.52 7.05
N SER A 857 30.58 25.67 6.96
CA SER A 857 30.01 26.96 7.38
C SER A 857 29.98 27.89 6.17
N PRO A 858 28.79 28.22 5.62
CA PRO A 858 28.68 29.24 4.58
C PRO A 858 28.79 30.67 5.13
N TRP A 859 28.91 30.82 6.45
CA TRP A 859 28.83 32.09 7.18
C TRP A 859 30.20 32.78 7.27
N LEU A 860 30.75 33.25 6.14
CA LEU A 860 31.96 34.05 6.16
C LEU A 860 31.68 35.41 6.83
N GLU A 861 32.54 35.82 7.77
CA GLU A 861 32.42 37.06 8.55
C GLU A 861 31.00 37.33 9.11
N PRO A 862 30.44 36.49 10.00
CA PRO A 862 29.03 36.57 10.42
C PRO A 862 28.60 37.94 10.95
N GLN A 863 29.51 38.67 11.60
CA GLN A 863 29.26 40.01 12.15
C GLN A 863 29.03 41.06 11.06
N ALA A 864 29.50 40.83 9.83
CA ALA A 864 29.36 41.70 8.66
C ALA A 864 28.15 41.33 7.75
N LEU A 865 27.35 40.33 8.14
CA LEU A 865 26.07 40.01 7.51
C LEU A 865 24.99 40.93 8.08
N ALA A 866 24.22 41.61 7.21
CA ALA A 866 23.10 42.46 7.62
C ALA A 866 21.86 41.61 7.97
N ALA A 867 20.93 42.17 8.76
CA ALA A 867 19.65 41.52 9.02
C ALA A 867 18.79 41.46 7.74
N GLY A 868 18.29 40.28 7.37
CA GLY A 868 17.58 40.09 6.11
C GLY A 868 17.39 38.64 5.70
N LEU A 869 16.81 38.45 4.52
CA LEU A 869 16.64 37.16 3.85
C LEU A 869 17.90 36.82 3.03
N TYR A 870 18.43 35.62 3.25
CA TYR A 870 19.52 35.04 2.48
C TYR A 870 19.05 33.75 1.80
N THR A 871 19.61 33.46 0.63
CA THR A 871 19.33 32.22 -0.11
C THR A 871 20.62 31.46 -0.33
N LEU A 872 20.70 30.25 0.21
CA LEU A 872 21.78 29.31 -0.06
C LEU A 872 21.38 28.43 -1.25
N ARG A 873 22.02 28.66 -2.39
CA ARG A 873 21.93 27.80 -3.58
C ARG A 873 23.03 26.76 -3.51
N TYR A 874 22.76 25.55 -4.00
CA TYR A 874 23.75 24.48 -3.99
C TYR A 874 23.62 23.55 -5.20
N LYS A 875 24.74 22.97 -5.61
CA LYS A 875 24.88 22.08 -6.77
C LYS A 875 25.63 20.82 -6.35
N ALA A 876 24.90 19.71 -6.22
CA ALA A 876 25.50 18.41 -5.93
C ALA A 876 25.98 17.75 -7.23
N HIS A 877 27.25 17.37 -7.27
CA HIS A 877 27.88 16.74 -8.44
C HIS A 877 27.95 15.23 -8.23
N TYR A 878 27.09 14.51 -8.96
CA TYR A 878 27.12 13.06 -8.97
C TYR A 878 28.22 12.57 -9.91
N LYS A 879 28.74 11.38 -9.65
CA LYS A 879 29.70 10.74 -10.56
C LYS A 879 29.03 10.58 -11.93
N GLY A 880 29.75 10.90 -13.01
CA GLY A 880 29.22 10.82 -14.39
C GLY A 880 28.74 12.15 -14.98
N GLY A 881 28.89 13.27 -14.26
CA GLY A 881 28.61 14.61 -14.78
C GLY A 881 27.16 15.07 -14.58
N VAL A 882 26.30 14.23 -14.02
CA VAL A 882 24.93 14.59 -13.61
C VAL A 882 24.99 15.51 -12.39
N ARG A 883 24.11 16.51 -12.34
CA ARG A 883 24.06 17.52 -11.27
C ARG A 883 22.62 17.72 -10.77
N TYR A 884 22.46 17.85 -9.46
CA TYR A 884 21.24 18.34 -8.84
C TYR A 884 21.45 19.79 -8.39
N GLU A 885 20.52 20.69 -8.70
CA GLU A 885 20.52 22.07 -8.20
C GLU A 885 19.35 22.26 -7.23
N GLY A 886 19.65 22.79 -6.04
CA GLY A 886 18.66 23.09 -5.02
C GLY A 886 18.89 24.45 -4.37
N TYR A 887 17.91 24.92 -3.62
CA TYR A 887 18.02 26.14 -2.82
C TYR A 887 17.27 26.03 -1.50
N ARG A 888 17.74 26.77 -0.49
CA ARG A 888 17.04 27.01 0.77
C ARG A 888 17.21 28.47 1.17
N SER A 889 16.26 28.96 1.96
CA SER A 889 16.18 30.34 2.40
C SER A 889 16.27 30.42 3.93
N VAL A 890 16.96 31.44 4.43
CA VAL A 890 17.16 31.67 5.87
C VAL A 890 17.13 33.17 6.17
N TYR A 891 16.48 33.54 7.27
CA TYR A 891 16.53 34.87 7.82
C TYR A 891 17.68 34.98 8.82
N LEU A 892 18.54 35.98 8.65
CA LEU A 892 19.62 36.31 9.59
C LEU A 892 19.28 37.62 10.33
N PHE A 893 19.68 37.71 11.59
CA PHE A 893 19.69 38.94 12.39
C PHE A 893 20.78 38.86 13.48
N ASP A 894 21.14 39.97 14.10
CA ASP A 894 21.99 40.01 15.32
C ASP A 894 21.15 40.53 16.50
N SER A 895 20.90 39.67 17.48
CA SER A 895 20.05 39.99 18.65
C SER A 895 20.55 41.14 19.54
N ARG A 896 21.76 41.65 19.34
CA ARG A 896 22.36 42.75 20.12
C ARG A 896 22.18 44.12 19.46
N ARG A 897 22.00 44.17 18.14
CA ARG A 897 21.90 45.42 17.35
C ARG A 897 20.58 45.54 16.58
N ASP A 898 20.03 44.44 16.09
CA ASP A 898 18.89 44.42 15.18
C ASP A 898 17.58 44.29 15.96
N GLN A 899 16.65 45.23 15.76
CA GLN A 899 15.33 45.24 16.43
C GLN A 899 14.19 44.77 15.51
N GLN A 900 14.43 44.72 14.20
CA GLN A 900 13.48 44.31 13.18
C GLN A 900 14.20 43.77 11.94
N ILE A 901 13.53 42.91 11.18
CA ILE A 901 13.95 42.48 9.85
C ILE A 901 12.99 43.12 8.84
N THR A 902 13.50 44.07 8.05
CA THR A 902 12.71 44.73 7.00
C THR A 902 12.37 43.74 5.89
N GLY A 903 11.09 43.69 5.47
CA GLY A 903 10.64 42.77 4.42
C GLY A 903 10.44 41.32 4.89
N PHE A 904 10.35 41.05 6.19
CA PHE A 904 10.05 39.72 6.73
C PHE A 904 8.67 39.22 6.25
N VAL A 905 8.65 38.10 5.50
CA VAL A 905 7.45 37.52 4.88
C VAL A 905 6.78 36.40 5.71
N PRO A 906 7.49 35.48 6.39
CA PRO A 906 6.87 34.34 7.07
C PRO A 906 5.82 34.74 8.12
N PRO A 907 4.65 34.08 8.17
CA PRO A 907 3.61 34.39 9.15
C PRO A 907 4.06 34.26 10.60
N LEU A 908 4.98 33.33 10.89
CA LEU A 908 5.56 33.09 12.22
C LEU A 908 6.87 32.30 12.09
N LEU A 909 7.93 32.73 12.77
CA LEU A 909 9.15 31.95 13.01
C LEU A 909 9.65 32.15 14.44
N ALA A 910 10.37 31.16 14.97
CA ALA A 910 10.93 31.17 16.32
C ALA A 910 12.36 30.61 16.34
N LEU A 911 13.17 31.08 17.29
CA LEU A 911 14.54 30.64 17.52
C LEU A 911 14.85 30.70 19.02
N ARG A 912 15.40 29.62 19.59
CA ARG A 912 15.80 29.58 21.01
C ARG A 912 16.81 30.69 21.35
N ALA A 913 16.53 31.48 22.37
CA ALA A 913 17.39 32.59 22.80
C ALA A 913 18.37 32.19 23.92
N ASP A 914 18.30 30.96 24.43
CA ASP A 914 19.30 30.34 25.28
C ASP A 914 19.32 28.82 25.00
N SER A 915 20.51 28.19 25.05
CA SER A 915 20.65 26.73 24.95
C SER A 915 20.47 26.00 26.29
N THR A 916 20.52 26.76 27.41
CA THR A 916 20.45 26.28 28.79
C THR A 916 19.66 27.26 29.63
N TYR A 917 18.91 26.78 30.61
CA TYR A 917 18.13 27.62 31.51
C TYR A 917 18.22 27.12 32.96
N SER A 918 17.90 27.98 33.92
CA SER A 918 17.93 27.70 35.36
C SER A 918 16.99 28.64 36.11
N ALA A 919 16.82 28.46 37.43
CA ALA A 919 16.02 29.36 38.26
C ALA A 919 16.54 30.82 38.25
N GLN A 920 17.81 31.05 37.91
CA GLN A 920 18.43 32.38 37.79
C GLN A 920 18.56 32.87 36.34
N ARG A 921 18.44 31.97 35.35
CA ARG A 921 18.50 32.28 33.91
C ARG A 921 17.24 31.71 33.24
N PRO A 922 16.15 32.48 33.12
CA PRO A 922 14.90 31.94 32.58
C PRO A 922 15.06 31.53 31.12
N ALA A 923 14.28 30.53 30.70
CA ALA A 923 14.23 30.09 29.31
C ALA A 923 13.60 31.18 28.43
N ARG A 924 14.22 31.45 27.28
CA ARG A 924 13.81 32.52 26.37
C ARG A 924 13.89 32.08 24.91
N LEU A 925 13.09 32.70 24.06
CA LEU A 925 13.14 32.55 22.61
C LEU A 925 12.98 33.90 21.91
N HIS A 926 13.65 34.07 20.78
CA HIS A 926 13.35 35.10 19.81
C HIS A 926 12.23 34.60 18.91
N TRP A 927 11.29 35.47 18.54
CA TRP A 927 10.25 35.14 17.58
C TRP A 927 9.90 36.37 16.73
N LEU A 928 9.42 36.09 15.51
CA LEU A 928 9.04 37.09 14.52
C LEU A 928 7.74 36.65 13.83
N SER A 929 6.99 37.63 13.33
CA SER A 929 5.80 37.40 12.51
C SER A 929 5.70 38.54 11.48
N SER A 930 5.27 38.23 10.25
CA SER A 930 4.92 39.25 9.25
C SER A 930 3.54 39.89 9.50
N ILE A 931 2.76 39.35 10.44
CA ILE A 931 1.39 39.79 10.73
C ILE A 931 1.44 40.95 11.72
N GLU A 932 1.07 42.16 11.29
CA GLU A 932 0.89 43.30 12.20
C GLU A 932 -0.32 43.07 13.10
N GLY A 933 -0.14 43.15 14.42
CA GLY A 933 -1.21 42.88 15.38
C GLY A 933 -1.77 41.45 15.28
N GLY A 934 -0.95 40.47 14.91
CA GLY A 934 -1.28 39.06 14.86
C GLY A 934 -1.48 38.43 16.24
N TYR A 935 -2.21 37.33 16.28
CA TYR A 935 -2.50 36.55 17.48
C TYR A 935 -1.62 35.29 17.47
N ILE A 936 -0.51 35.33 18.21
CA ILE A 936 0.44 34.20 18.29
C ILE A 936 0.17 33.46 19.58
N HIS A 937 -0.30 32.23 19.48
CA HIS A 937 -0.53 31.35 20.62
C HIS A 937 0.77 30.63 20.97
N TYR A 938 0.99 30.37 22.25
CA TYR A 938 2.08 29.51 22.70
C TYR A 938 1.56 28.41 23.62
N VAL A 939 2.19 27.24 23.54
CA VAL A 939 2.09 26.20 24.55
C VAL A 939 3.49 25.72 24.89
N VAL A 940 3.82 25.74 26.18
CA VAL A 940 5.07 25.25 26.73
C VAL A 940 4.81 23.89 27.33
N HIS A 941 5.35 22.86 26.69
CA HIS A 941 5.35 21.48 27.14
C HIS A 941 6.70 21.09 27.74
N HIS A 942 6.68 19.97 28.46
CA HIS A 942 7.80 19.05 28.59
C HIS A 942 7.30 17.67 28.14
N ARG A 943 8.20 16.69 28.07
CA ARG A 943 7.92 15.27 27.71
C ARG A 943 6.72 14.60 28.41
N TYR A 944 6.18 15.21 29.45
CA TYR A 944 5.19 14.63 30.35
C TYR A 944 4.07 15.60 30.78
N GLY A 945 3.90 16.75 30.16
CA GLY A 945 3.03 17.77 30.73
C GLY A 945 3.07 19.11 30.02
N GLU A 946 2.00 19.87 30.22
CA GLU A 946 1.96 21.28 29.84
C GLU A 946 2.29 22.12 31.08
N LEU A 947 3.14 23.13 30.90
CA LEU A 947 3.56 24.06 31.97
C LEU A 947 2.83 25.39 31.90
N ALA A 948 2.61 25.87 30.67
CA ALA A 948 1.95 27.14 30.42
C ALA A 948 1.36 27.18 29.01
N ARG A 949 0.21 27.83 28.87
CA ARG A 949 -0.36 28.26 27.59
C ARG A 949 -0.68 29.74 27.64
N GLY A 950 -0.79 30.37 26.47
CA GLY A 950 -1.20 31.76 26.39
C GLY A 950 -1.04 32.31 24.99
N MET A 951 -0.97 33.64 24.91
CA MET A 951 -1.05 34.37 23.66
C MET A 951 -0.21 35.65 23.70
N LEU A 952 0.48 35.93 22.60
CA LEU A 952 1.31 37.10 22.34
C LEU A 952 0.68 37.93 21.22
N ARG A 953 1.12 39.19 21.10
CA ARG A 953 0.70 40.15 20.08
C ARG A 953 1.92 40.56 19.27
N SER A 954 1.87 40.38 17.95
CA SER A 954 3.01 40.68 17.07
C SER A 954 3.00 42.11 16.53
N LYS A 955 4.19 42.57 16.14
CA LYS A 955 4.42 43.69 15.24
C LYS A 955 5.20 43.17 14.03
N ALA A 956 4.82 43.57 12.82
CA ALA A 956 5.34 42.99 11.59
C ALA A 956 6.86 43.15 11.48
N GLY A 957 7.56 42.02 11.31
CA GLY A 957 9.02 41.97 11.17
C GLY A 957 9.82 42.34 12.42
N ARG A 958 9.19 42.65 13.55
CA ARG A 958 9.90 42.99 14.80
C ARG A 958 10.51 41.74 15.43
N ILE A 959 11.75 41.84 15.91
CA ILE A 959 12.43 40.78 16.66
C ILE A 959 11.98 40.91 18.13
N GLU A 960 11.08 40.03 18.57
CA GLU A 960 10.57 40.01 19.94
C GLU A 960 11.27 38.94 20.77
N LEU A 961 11.59 39.24 22.03
CA LEU A 961 12.19 38.30 22.98
C LEU A 961 11.12 37.83 23.98
N PHE A 962 10.64 36.59 23.82
CA PHE A 962 9.69 35.98 24.74
C PHE A 962 10.42 35.24 25.85
N THR A 963 10.07 35.55 27.10
CA THR A 963 10.53 34.82 28.29
C THR A 963 9.45 33.85 28.72
N LEU A 964 9.78 32.56 28.80
CA LEU A 964 8.79 31.52 29.09
C LEU A 964 8.24 31.68 30.52
N PRO A 965 6.91 31.72 30.72
CA PRO A 965 6.29 31.88 32.03
C PRO A 965 6.29 30.56 32.82
N LEU A 966 7.48 30.09 33.19
CA LEU A 966 7.67 28.90 34.01
C LEU A 966 7.39 29.24 35.48
N LEU A 967 6.51 28.47 36.12
CA LEU A 967 6.28 28.57 37.56
C LEU A 967 7.57 28.26 38.33
N ALA A 968 7.88 29.09 39.33
CA ALA A 968 8.99 28.85 40.25
C ALA A 968 8.71 27.58 41.08
N LYS A 969 9.28 26.45 40.65
CA LYS A 969 9.28 25.15 41.34
C LYS A 969 10.71 24.78 41.70
N ASP A 970 10.89 24.07 42.81
CA ASP A 970 12.20 23.62 43.30
C ASP A 970 12.95 22.70 42.32
N THR A 971 12.24 22.15 41.32
CA THR A 971 12.82 21.41 40.20
C THR A 971 12.24 21.89 38.87
N LEU A 972 13.10 22.45 38.01
CA LEU A 972 12.83 22.67 36.59
C LEU A 972 13.03 21.35 35.81
N PRO A 973 12.29 21.12 34.71
CA PRO A 973 12.46 19.92 33.90
C PRO A 973 13.75 19.94 33.05
N ASP A 974 14.29 18.76 32.71
CA ASP A 974 15.56 18.69 31.96
C ASP A 974 15.42 19.13 30.48
N GLN A 975 14.20 19.07 29.92
CA GLN A 975 13.90 19.46 28.53
C GLN A 975 12.54 20.18 28.48
N LEU A 976 12.48 21.25 27.70
CA LEU A 976 11.26 21.97 27.32
C LEU A 976 11.01 21.79 25.82
N GLU A 977 9.73 21.78 25.46
CA GLU A 977 9.24 21.82 24.10
C GLU A 977 8.27 23.00 24.01
N VAL A 978 8.52 23.94 23.11
CA VAL A 978 7.69 25.14 22.98
C VAL A 978 7.13 25.15 21.58
N GLN A 979 5.80 25.17 21.49
CA GLN A 979 5.10 25.32 20.23
C GLN A 979 4.52 26.72 20.17
N LEU A 980 4.91 27.49 19.16
CA LEU A 980 4.27 28.74 18.79
C LEU A 980 3.39 28.47 17.57
N TYR A 981 2.18 29.01 17.55
CA TYR A 981 1.32 28.90 16.37
C TYR A 981 0.41 30.10 16.17
N THR A 982 0.00 30.31 14.93
CA THR A 982 -0.97 31.33 14.57
C THR A 982 -1.84 30.86 13.42
N VAL A 983 -3.01 31.47 13.29
CA VAL A 983 -3.95 31.21 12.22
C VAL A 983 -4.09 32.47 11.41
N TYR A 984 -3.83 32.38 10.11
CA TYR A 984 -3.87 33.53 9.22
C TYR A 984 -4.40 33.12 7.85
N GLN A 985 -5.39 33.86 7.35
CA GLN A 985 -6.04 33.61 6.05
C GLN A 985 -6.55 32.15 5.87
N GLY A 986 -7.08 31.54 6.93
CA GLY A 986 -7.63 30.19 6.93
C GLY A 986 -6.60 29.06 6.96
N ARG A 987 -5.34 29.36 7.30
CA ARG A 987 -4.24 28.38 7.44
C ARG A 987 -3.60 28.47 8.82
N LEU A 988 -3.17 27.32 9.33
CA LEU A 988 -2.37 27.19 10.55
C LEU A 988 -0.88 27.28 10.19
N TYR A 989 -0.14 28.10 10.95
CA TYR A 989 1.32 28.19 10.89
C TYR A 989 1.89 27.87 12.26
N GLN A 990 2.98 27.12 12.32
CA GLN A 990 3.60 26.63 13.56
C GLN A 990 5.13 26.86 13.50
N ALA A 991 5.74 27.12 14.66
CA ALA A 991 7.17 27.36 14.84
C ALA A 991 7.67 26.92 16.23
#